data_AF-X0MC67-F1
#
_entry.id   AF-X0MC67-F1
#
_cell.length_a   1.000
_cell.length_b   1.000
_cell.length_c   1.000
_cell.angle_alpha   90.00
_cell.angle_beta   90.00
_cell.angle_gamma   90.00
#
_symmetry.space_group_name_H-M   'P 1'
#
loop_
_entity.id
_entity.type
_entity.pdbx_description
1 polymer ?
#
loop_
_entity_poly.entity_id
_entity_poly.type
_entity_poly.pdbx_seq_one_letter_code
_entity_poly.pdbx_strand_id
1 'polypeptide(L)'
;MDYYWVGAVHSDSPPSWQEISVPPGTNIAQAVMQLVRLDTQSAFSTPPIQPVIVSEGEESLLVIIMHHALYDGASLPFIFNDLASAYQGISLPMRPPFATAVRSLSQGQTEACQFWTSTFEGYEAKPLPSSSHQQLCSEMFYSEAKVELDMTEILERCKEMEVTVQSVTILAYAKVLATLTEKRDVAFGQVLAGRSSLGLEAEHVVGPLFNTVAKRVTLDPKFISNRNKVQMIQKFTTEAQTHEHAPLHEVQKSLRCKGVLSAATLVDTLFVVQKSVRALQDDLMDSKIWMPYVTDDYIPKSEYRMTTEVEQTDKAITVRASCQGEFMAKRDLNRTIKDFSQAFCDIIQHPLRCVTIFPDELQSLPLSFGSSSDSAVSVISTPGPSHEPVIQDILSKVSKVSIEAIQPDTSIFSIGLDSLSAIRVASMCRAAGFKAGVSDMLQGNTLRGICLRIHDMPQENTNRLERMWPQRRDISGHNPYGKSRESRHSSVTRGCVEAVILEDTALKPTSRPDFASFIEFTLRSLEDLDEATYWRSAIGHSVPTLIKPSDGVKVKYEMSQKNGRLFVGAWQAVKDFAHLDESADPQMSLFKALSSSQSFTGRSAAFNNIDHMTGPCLNVTPLTIKNVFPKGEAESLQVGEKARSIQATLAERVPYEQGSLRDILKSWREGTEYTSLHLFNVWLNLLWMQPISQAAETNPESNQLKGLLEHLPIGVPTDFIPSEPFYDKDSSGTSISKLDISYLPKENVYIDVAPDILTDTIGFGVRVQGRLMDKEEARNLVERIGKEITALVQGLE
;
A
#
# COMPACT_ATOMS: atom_id res chain seq x y z
N MET A 1 -17.70 5.71 2.40
CA MET A 1 -17.72 7.18 2.35
C MET A 1 -16.65 7.58 1.37
N ASP A 2 -16.97 8.43 0.40
CA ASP A 2 -15.98 8.94 -0.55
C ASP A 2 -15.32 10.16 0.12
N TYR A 3 -14.03 10.04 0.47
CA TYR A 3 -13.28 11.13 1.09
C TYR A 3 -12.89 12.13 0.00
N TYR A 4 -13.39 13.35 0.09
CA TYR A 4 -12.96 14.46 -0.76
C TYR A 4 -11.78 15.16 -0.08
N TRP A 5 -10.62 15.14 -0.73
CA TRP A 5 -9.45 15.89 -0.28
C TRP A 5 -9.57 17.35 -0.73
N VAL A 6 -9.47 18.28 0.20
CA VAL A 6 -9.40 19.71 -0.08
C VAL A 6 -7.99 20.17 0.26
N GLY A 7 -7.16 20.39 -0.76
CA GLY A 7 -5.87 21.06 -0.60
C GLY A 7 -6.08 22.58 -0.63
N ALA A 8 -5.61 23.28 0.39
CA ALA A 8 -5.54 24.75 0.36
C ALA A 8 -4.26 25.14 -0.38
N VAL A 9 -4.40 25.66 -1.60
CA VAL A 9 -3.29 26.26 -2.36
C VAL A 9 -3.39 27.77 -2.21
N HIS A 10 -2.43 28.38 -1.51
CA HIS A 10 -2.32 29.83 -1.46
C HIS A 10 -1.76 30.29 -2.82
N SER A 11 -2.58 30.96 -3.62
CA SER A 11 -2.23 31.37 -4.99
C SER A 11 -1.25 32.54 -5.06
N ASP A 12 -1.14 33.33 -3.98
CA ASP A 12 -0.22 34.46 -3.86
C ASP A 12 0.15 34.68 -2.38
N SER A 13 1.36 34.32 -1.98
CA SER A 13 1.91 34.69 -0.68
C SER A 13 3.39 35.04 -0.84
N PRO A 14 3.74 36.34 -0.82
CA PRO A 14 5.15 36.72 -0.88
C PRO A 14 5.88 36.18 0.35
N PRO A 15 7.12 35.69 0.20
CA PRO A 15 7.92 35.29 1.36
C PRO A 15 8.08 36.50 2.28
N SER A 16 7.72 36.32 3.54
CA SER A 16 7.88 37.32 4.59
C SER A 16 8.67 36.70 5.73
N TRP A 17 9.59 37.45 6.31
CA TRP A 17 10.34 37.06 7.49
C TRP A 17 10.33 38.20 8.51
N GLN A 18 10.52 37.84 9.77
CA GLN A 18 10.69 38.82 10.84
C GLN A 18 12.14 38.86 11.27
N GLU A 19 12.61 40.04 11.66
CA GLU A 19 13.96 40.22 12.20
C GLU A 19 13.83 40.71 13.64
N ILE A 20 14.50 40.02 14.57
CA ILE A 20 14.51 40.37 15.98
C ILE A 20 15.94 40.37 16.51
N SER A 21 16.24 41.24 17.46
CA SER A 21 17.49 41.22 18.20
C SER A 21 17.22 40.83 19.63
N VAL A 22 17.96 39.84 20.14
CA VAL A 22 17.82 39.33 21.52
C VAL A 22 19.11 39.54 22.30
N PRO A 23 19.03 39.79 23.62
CA PRO A 23 20.22 39.83 24.47
C PRO A 23 20.95 38.49 24.50
N PRO A 24 22.29 38.48 24.65
CA PRO A 24 23.07 37.25 24.82
C PRO A 24 22.57 36.37 25.97
N GLY A 25 22.46 35.06 25.73
CA GLY A 25 21.99 34.08 26.71
C GLY A 25 20.46 33.99 26.81
N THR A 26 19.73 34.60 25.88
CA THR A 26 18.27 34.45 25.81
C THR A 26 17.93 33.05 25.30
N ASN A 27 16.91 32.41 25.87
CA ASN A 27 16.37 31.20 25.26
C ASN A 27 15.64 31.57 23.96
N ILE A 28 16.37 31.44 22.84
CA ILE A 28 15.91 31.84 21.50
C ILE A 28 14.65 31.08 21.10
N ALA A 29 14.59 29.78 21.37
CA ALA A 29 13.42 28.96 21.07
C ALA A 29 12.17 29.51 21.78
N GLN A 30 12.28 29.83 23.07
CA GLN A 30 11.19 30.42 23.85
C GLN A 30 10.80 31.82 23.34
N ALA A 31 11.77 32.68 23.04
CA ALA A 31 11.51 34.03 22.52
C ALA A 31 10.75 33.98 21.19
N VAL A 32 11.18 33.11 20.28
CA VAL A 32 10.56 32.94 18.96
C VAL A 32 9.17 32.30 19.07
N MET A 33 8.99 31.29 19.93
CA MET A 33 7.67 30.68 20.18
C MET A 33 6.65 31.64 20.83
N GLN A 34 7.11 32.70 21.51
CA GLN A 34 6.21 33.74 22.02
C GLN A 34 5.76 34.71 20.93
N LEU A 35 6.61 34.95 19.92
CA LEU A 35 6.36 35.84 18.79
C LEU A 35 5.43 35.24 17.74
N VAL A 36 5.65 33.96 17.41
CA VAL A 36 4.92 33.28 16.35
C VAL A 36 4.01 32.22 16.93
N ARG A 37 2.72 32.33 16.62
CA ARG A 37 1.72 31.32 16.99
C ARG A 37 0.93 30.86 15.78
N LEU A 38 0.91 29.55 15.57
CA LEU A 38 0.12 28.87 14.53
C LEU A 38 -1.14 28.20 15.12
N ASP A 39 -1.65 28.72 16.25
CA ASP A 39 -2.76 28.13 17.03
C ASP A 39 -4.14 28.71 16.71
N THR A 40 -4.23 29.64 15.76
CA THR A 40 -5.48 30.31 15.34
C THR A 40 -5.79 30.07 13.86
N GLN A 41 -7.08 30.07 13.49
CA GLN A 41 -7.51 29.93 12.10
C GLN A 41 -6.93 31.02 11.18
N SER A 42 -6.76 32.25 11.69
CA SER A 42 -6.13 33.35 10.94
C SER A 42 -4.69 33.07 10.55
N ALA A 43 -3.95 32.27 11.31
CA ALA A 43 -2.56 31.91 10.99
C ALA A 43 -2.45 31.05 9.72
N PHE A 44 -3.55 30.44 9.27
CA PHE A 44 -3.63 29.66 8.03
C PHE A 44 -4.19 30.47 6.85
N SER A 45 -4.32 31.79 6.97
CA SER A 45 -4.68 32.67 5.84
C SER A 45 -3.53 32.85 4.84
N THR A 46 -2.31 32.63 5.30
CA THR A 46 -1.08 32.46 4.51
C THR A 46 -0.53 31.06 4.75
N PRO A 47 0.40 30.56 3.91
CA PRO A 47 1.11 29.31 4.20
C PRO A 47 1.65 29.33 5.65
N PRO A 48 1.39 28.30 6.48
CA PRO A 48 1.74 28.30 7.90
C PRO A 48 3.24 27.97 8.10
N ILE A 49 4.08 28.82 7.52
CA ILE A 49 5.54 28.85 7.59
C ILE A 49 5.96 30.29 7.90
N GLN A 50 6.76 30.47 8.94
CA GLN A 50 7.27 31.78 9.35
C GLN A 50 8.78 31.69 9.65
N PRO A 51 9.61 32.23 8.76
CA PRO A 51 11.02 32.47 9.02
C PRO A 51 11.23 33.68 9.94
N VAL A 52 12.13 33.54 10.91
CA VAL A 52 12.56 34.60 11.82
C VAL A 52 14.08 34.64 11.84
N ILE A 53 14.66 35.79 11.56
CA ILE A 53 16.09 36.04 11.71
C ILE A 53 16.29 36.63 13.11
N VAL A 54 17.06 35.92 13.92
CA VAL A 54 17.39 36.32 15.30
C VAL A 54 18.85 36.74 15.33
N SER A 55 19.12 37.99 15.68
CA SER A 55 20.47 38.48 15.93
C SER A 55 20.78 38.42 17.43
N GLU A 56 21.81 37.68 17.80
CA GLU A 56 22.35 37.61 19.17
C GLU A 56 23.82 38.06 19.14
N GLY A 57 24.08 39.32 19.47
CA GLY A 57 25.43 39.90 19.32
C GLY A 57 25.89 39.94 17.86
N GLU A 58 26.99 39.24 17.54
CA GLU A 58 27.51 39.11 16.17
C GLU A 58 26.96 37.88 15.43
N GLU A 59 26.25 36.98 16.12
CA GLU A 59 25.67 35.78 15.51
C GLU A 59 24.26 36.07 14.97
N SER A 60 23.93 35.45 13.85
CA SER A 60 22.60 35.51 13.23
C SER A 60 22.06 34.10 13.02
N LEU A 61 20.85 33.86 13.51
CA LEU A 61 20.18 32.57 13.47
C LEU A 61 18.93 32.67 12.62
N LEU A 62 18.77 31.75 11.67
CA LEU A 62 17.54 31.57 10.93
C LEU A 62 16.67 30.52 11.64
N VAL A 63 15.54 30.94 12.19
CA VAL A 63 14.56 30.07 12.82
C VAL A 63 13.36 29.95 11.90
N ILE A 64 13.01 28.73 11.49
CA ILE A 64 11.86 28.47 10.62
C ILE A 64 10.79 27.73 11.42
N ILE A 65 9.64 28.35 11.59
CA ILE A 65 8.49 27.77 12.30
C ILE A 65 7.49 27.32 11.25
N MET A 66 7.15 26.04 11.23
CA MET A 66 6.27 25.46 10.21
C MET A 66 5.25 24.54 10.85
N HIS A 67 4.04 24.53 10.31
CA HIS A 67 3.04 23.54 10.68
C HIS A 67 3.40 22.17 10.10
N HIS A 68 3.26 21.09 10.89
CA HIS A 68 3.63 19.72 10.50
C HIS A 68 2.78 19.15 9.33
N ALA A 69 1.74 19.87 8.91
CA ALA A 69 0.99 19.57 7.69
C ALA A 69 1.76 19.91 6.39
N LEU A 70 2.89 20.62 6.49
CA LEU A 70 3.73 20.99 5.35
C LEU A 70 4.93 20.07 5.16
N TYR A 71 5.34 19.33 6.19
CA TYR A 71 6.57 18.56 6.20
C TYR A 71 6.47 17.31 7.08
N ASP A 72 7.35 16.36 6.82
CA ASP A 72 7.74 15.29 7.73
C ASP A 72 9.26 15.25 7.94
N GLY A 73 9.73 14.41 8.86
CA GLY A 73 11.16 14.27 9.15
C GLY A 73 12.01 13.90 7.92
N ALA A 74 11.44 13.15 6.96
CA ALA A 74 12.14 12.74 5.74
C ALA A 74 12.20 13.85 4.67
N SER A 75 11.27 14.81 4.70
CA SER A 75 11.22 15.95 3.77
C SER A 75 12.03 17.16 4.22
N LEU A 76 12.33 17.30 5.51
CA LEU A 76 13.17 18.39 6.02
C LEU A 76 14.51 18.52 5.27
N PRO A 77 15.25 17.43 4.96
CA PRO A 77 16.49 17.54 4.18
C PRO A 77 16.31 18.15 2.81
N PHE A 78 15.21 17.83 2.15
CA PHE A 78 14.92 18.39 0.84
C PHE A 78 14.68 19.89 0.93
N ILE A 79 13.92 20.35 1.93
CA ILE A 79 13.65 21.77 2.14
C ILE A 79 14.95 22.56 2.35
N PHE A 80 15.84 22.08 3.22
CA PHE A 80 17.09 22.80 3.52
C PHE A 80 18.13 22.70 2.40
N ASN A 81 18.21 21.56 1.69
CA ASN A 81 19.08 21.44 0.52
C ASN A 81 18.63 22.34 -0.63
N ASP A 82 17.32 22.46 -0.85
CA ASP A 82 16.76 23.34 -1.88
C ASP A 82 17.00 24.82 -1.49
N LEU A 83 16.88 25.16 -0.20
CA LEU A 83 17.23 26.49 0.31
C LEU A 83 18.73 26.81 0.12
N ALA A 84 19.61 25.85 0.42
CA ALA A 84 21.05 26.02 0.23
C ALA A 84 21.42 26.20 -1.25
N SER A 85 20.82 25.40 -2.13
CA SER A 85 20.99 25.49 -3.58
C SER A 85 20.53 26.86 -4.11
N ALA A 86 19.36 27.34 -3.66
CA ALA A 86 18.86 28.67 -4.00
C ALA A 86 19.82 29.77 -3.55
N TYR A 87 20.34 29.68 -2.32
CA TYR A 87 21.26 30.67 -1.75
C TYR A 87 22.58 30.76 -2.53
N GLN A 88 23.07 29.63 -3.04
CA GLN A 88 24.29 29.56 -3.87
C GLN A 88 24.03 29.92 -5.34
N GLY A 89 22.78 30.15 -5.75
CA GLY A 89 22.43 30.39 -7.16
C GLY A 89 22.52 29.14 -8.04
N ILE A 90 22.45 27.94 -7.44
CA ILE A 90 22.42 26.65 -8.14
C ILE A 90 20.99 26.34 -8.56
N SER A 91 20.82 25.67 -9.71
CA SER A 91 19.51 25.20 -10.17
C SER A 91 18.88 24.27 -9.14
N LEU A 92 17.60 24.51 -8.83
CA LEU A 92 16.85 23.67 -7.89
C LEU A 92 16.58 22.29 -8.47
N PRO A 93 16.69 21.21 -7.67
CA PRO A 93 16.27 19.89 -8.09
C PRO A 93 14.74 19.86 -8.28
N MET A 94 14.29 19.08 -9.26
CA MET A 94 12.85 18.90 -9.49
C MET A 94 12.26 18.00 -8.41
N ARG A 95 11.26 18.50 -7.67
CA ARG A 95 10.54 17.76 -6.64
C ARG A 95 9.12 17.43 -7.13
N PRO A 96 8.64 16.18 -7.02
CA PRO A 96 7.25 15.86 -7.37
C PRO A 96 6.26 16.56 -6.41
N PRO A 97 5.11 17.06 -6.92
CA PRO A 97 4.10 17.67 -6.06
C PRO A 97 3.51 16.70 -5.05
N PHE A 98 3.31 17.14 -3.80
CA PHE A 98 2.66 16.33 -2.76
C PHE A 98 1.29 15.76 -3.19
N ALA A 99 0.52 16.53 -3.95
CA ALA A 99 -0.77 16.11 -4.48
C ALA A 99 -0.70 14.84 -5.34
N THR A 100 0.42 14.60 -6.03
CA THR A 100 0.63 13.38 -6.81
C THR A 100 0.72 12.15 -5.90
N ALA A 101 1.47 12.24 -4.81
CA ALA A 101 1.57 11.16 -3.82
C ALA A 101 0.24 10.91 -3.08
N VAL A 102 -0.51 11.97 -2.75
CA VAL A 102 -1.82 11.87 -2.07
C VAL A 102 -2.83 11.05 -2.88
N ARG A 103 -2.81 11.15 -4.22
CA ARG A 103 -3.70 10.34 -5.07
C ARG A 103 -3.44 8.85 -4.86
N SER A 104 -2.18 8.44 -4.87
CA SER A 104 -1.78 7.05 -4.63
C SER A 104 -2.07 6.61 -3.20
N LEU A 105 -1.88 7.48 -2.21
CA LEU A 105 -2.20 7.23 -0.79
C LEU A 105 -3.67 6.91 -0.52
N SER A 106 -4.57 7.47 -1.33
CA SER A 106 -6.01 7.26 -1.16
C SER A 106 -6.49 5.89 -1.66
N GLN A 107 -5.72 5.27 -2.57
CA GLN A 107 -6.01 3.96 -3.11
C GLN A 107 -5.58 2.88 -2.10
N GLY A 108 -6.45 1.90 -1.83
CA GLY A 108 -6.13 0.79 -0.91
C GLY A 108 -6.27 1.08 0.58
N GLN A 109 -6.66 2.28 1.03
CA GLN A 109 -6.84 2.58 2.47
C GLN A 109 -7.85 1.64 3.17
N THR A 110 -8.95 1.28 2.49
CA THR A 110 -9.93 0.33 3.04
C THR A 110 -9.28 -1.01 3.35
N GLU A 111 -8.45 -1.49 2.43
CA GLU A 111 -7.75 -2.77 2.51
C GLU A 111 -6.65 -2.75 3.56
N ALA A 112 -5.91 -1.65 3.64
CA ALA A 112 -4.96 -1.37 4.69
C ALA A 112 -5.66 -1.36 6.07
N CYS A 113 -6.79 -0.67 6.20
CA CYS A 113 -7.59 -0.67 7.43
C CYS A 113 -8.07 -2.08 7.80
N GLN A 114 -8.51 -2.88 6.84
CA GLN A 114 -8.92 -4.27 7.07
C GLN A 114 -7.74 -5.13 7.55
N PHE A 115 -6.58 -5.00 6.90
CA PHE A 115 -5.34 -5.67 7.31
C PHE A 115 -5.00 -5.33 8.76
N TRP A 116 -4.90 -4.05 9.13
CA TRP A 116 -4.57 -3.70 10.51
C TRP A 116 -5.67 -4.11 11.49
N THR A 117 -6.95 -3.99 11.13
CA THR A 117 -8.05 -4.45 11.99
C THR A 117 -7.93 -5.95 12.30
N SER A 118 -7.60 -6.80 11.32
CA SER A 118 -7.49 -8.25 11.55
C SER A 118 -6.32 -8.62 12.47
N THR A 119 -5.24 -7.84 12.47
CA THR A 119 -4.09 -8.09 13.39
C THR A 119 -4.44 -7.95 14.87
N PHE A 120 -5.54 -7.25 15.18
CA PHE A 120 -6.02 -7.02 16.54
C PHE A 120 -7.11 -8.00 16.98
N GLU A 121 -7.41 -9.04 16.19
CA GLU A 121 -8.33 -10.09 16.63
C GLU A 121 -7.83 -10.76 17.92
N GLY A 122 -8.72 -10.82 18.93
CA GLY A 122 -8.40 -11.35 20.25
C GLY A 122 -7.42 -10.50 21.09
N TYR A 123 -7.11 -9.27 20.68
CA TYR A 123 -6.32 -8.34 21.51
C TYR A 123 -7.20 -7.72 22.60
N GLU A 124 -6.67 -7.64 23.82
CA GLU A 124 -7.30 -6.90 24.92
C GLU A 124 -6.40 -5.72 25.28
N ALA A 125 -6.89 -4.51 25.03
CA ALA A 125 -6.15 -3.29 25.34
C ALA A 125 -6.01 -3.10 26.86
N LYS A 126 -4.78 -2.84 27.32
CA LYS A 126 -4.48 -2.44 28.69
C LYS A 126 -3.78 -1.07 28.65
N PRO A 127 -4.34 -0.03 29.29
CA PRO A 127 -3.70 1.27 29.33
C PRO A 127 -2.40 1.21 30.13
N LEU A 128 -1.50 2.17 29.90
CA LEU A 128 -0.33 2.34 30.78
C LEU A 128 -0.81 2.57 32.21
N PRO A 129 -0.19 1.93 33.22
CA PRO A 129 -0.59 2.12 34.61
C PRO A 129 -0.38 3.58 35.02
N SER A 130 -1.43 4.19 35.56
CA SER A 130 -1.32 5.48 36.22
C SER A 130 -0.75 5.27 37.62
N SER A 131 0.36 5.91 37.96
CA SER A 131 0.90 5.88 39.32
C SER A 131 -0.09 6.54 40.28
N SER A 132 -0.85 5.74 41.04
CA SER A 132 -1.92 6.19 41.95
C SER A 132 -1.46 7.05 43.15
N HIS A 133 -0.16 7.39 43.23
CA HIS A 133 0.46 7.94 44.44
C HIS A 133 1.43 9.11 44.24
N GLN A 134 1.45 9.79 43.09
CA GLN A 134 2.30 10.96 42.94
C GLN A 134 1.54 12.22 42.51
N GLN A 135 1.95 13.32 43.13
CA GLN A 135 1.50 14.68 42.92
C GLN A 135 1.42 14.94 41.41
N LEU A 136 0.23 15.28 40.90
CA LEU A 136 -0.05 15.60 39.50
C LEU A 136 0.96 16.65 38.99
N CYS A 137 2.04 16.17 38.39
CA CYS A 137 3.06 17.00 37.79
C CYS A 137 2.72 17.08 36.32
N SER A 138 2.21 18.23 35.88
CA SER A 138 1.88 18.49 34.47
C SER A 138 3.12 18.66 33.58
N GLU A 139 4.31 18.48 34.16
CA GLU A 139 5.58 18.55 33.44
C GLU A 139 5.83 17.27 32.64
N MET A 140 6.48 17.43 31.48
CA MET A 140 6.99 16.33 30.69
C MET A 140 8.36 15.93 31.26
N PHE A 141 8.54 14.66 31.61
CA PHE A 141 9.85 14.11 31.90
C PHE A 141 10.52 13.64 30.61
N TYR A 142 11.85 13.77 30.58
CA TYR A 142 12.70 13.31 29.49
C TYR A 142 13.82 12.43 30.03
N SER A 143 14.15 11.38 29.29
CA SER A 143 15.27 10.47 29.56
C SER A 143 15.91 10.02 28.24
N GLU A 144 17.22 9.80 28.29
CA GLU A 144 18.02 9.28 27.18
C GLU A 144 18.92 8.15 27.68
N ALA A 145 19.15 7.13 26.86
CA ALA A 145 20.24 6.18 27.02
C ALA A 145 20.84 5.79 25.67
N LYS A 146 22.12 5.43 25.71
CA LYS A 146 22.83 4.85 24.57
C LYS A 146 22.84 3.33 24.70
N VAL A 147 22.70 2.62 23.58
CA VAL A 147 22.95 1.17 23.52
C VAL A 147 24.43 0.92 23.74
N GLU A 148 24.77 0.10 24.74
CA GLU A 148 26.15 -0.20 25.14
C GLU A 148 26.79 -1.29 24.27
N LEU A 149 26.65 -1.18 22.94
CA LEU A 149 27.28 -2.05 21.95
C LEU A 149 27.83 -1.22 20.79
N ASP A 150 28.91 -1.72 20.19
CA ASP A 150 29.48 -1.10 18.99
C ASP A 150 28.57 -1.35 17.77
N MET A 151 28.48 -0.36 16.88
CA MET A 151 27.67 -0.49 15.66
C MET A 151 28.14 -1.63 14.77
N THR A 152 29.43 -1.92 14.72
CA THR A 152 29.98 -3.03 13.94
C THR A 152 29.44 -4.36 14.45
N GLU A 153 29.49 -4.58 15.77
CA GLU A 153 28.95 -5.79 16.41
C GLU A 153 27.44 -5.92 16.16
N ILE A 154 26.69 -4.82 16.31
CA ILE A 154 25.25 -4.80 16.06
C ILE A 154 24.94 -5.22 14.61
N LEU A 155 25.66 -4.65 13.63
CA LEU A 155 25.43 -4.92 12.22
C LEU A 155 25.83 -6.36 11.85
N GLU A 156 26.95 -6.87 12.37
CA GLU A 156 27.39 -8.25 12.17
C GLU A 156 26.35 -9.24 12.71
N ARG A 157 25.88 -9.03 13.95
CA ARG A 157 24.86 -9.90 14.57
C ARG A 157 23.51 -9.82 13.88
N CYS A 158 23.08 -8.63 13.48
CA CYS A 158 21.88 -8.47 12.66
C CYS A 158 21.99 -9.25 11.35
N LYS A 159 23.16 -9.20 10.69
CA LYS A 159 23.44 -9.97 9.46
C LYS A 159 23.40 -11.48 9.71
N GLU A 160 24.03 -11.98 10.77
CA GLU A 160 23.99 -13.40 11.16
C GLU A 160 22.57 -13.90 11.48
N MET A 161 21.75 -13.03 12.08
CA MET A 161 20.35 -13.32 12.38
C MET A 161 19.43 -13.17 11.15
N GLU A 162 19.90 -12.57 10.05
CA GLU A 162 19.13 -12.18 8.86
C GLU A 162 18.01 -11.17 9.18
N VAL A 163 18.32 -10.19 10.04
CA VAL A 163 17.37 -9.19 10.52
C VAL A 163 17.91 -7.76 10.39
N THR A 164 17.00 -6.80 10.46
CA THR A 164 17.28 -5.37 10.48
C THR A 164 17.40 -4.86 11.92
N VAL A 165 18.24 -3.84 12.11
CA VAL A 165 18.35 -3.11 13.39
C VAL A 165 16.97 -2.63 13.86
N GLN A 166 16.15 -2.09 12.94
CA GLN A 166 14.79 -1.65 13.25
C GLN A 166 13.93 -2.75 13.89
N SER A 167 14.02 -3.99 13.39
CA SER A 167 13.22 -5.11 13.94
C SER A 167 13.69 -5.52 15.33
N VAL A 168 15.00 -5.43 15.61
CA VAL A 168 15.57 -5.62 16.95
C VAL A 168 15.06 -4.53 17.91
N THR A 169 15.08 -3.28 17.46
CA THR A 169 14.58 -2.12 18.21
C THR A 169 13.09 -2.28 18.57
N ILE A 170 12.26 -2.72 17.62
CA ILE A 170 10.84 -3.00 17.85
C ILE A 170 10.65 -4.09 18.91
N LEU A 171 11.45 -5.17 18.87
CA LEU A 171 11.35 -6.23 19.88
C LEU A 171 11.81 -5.75 21.26
N ALA A 172 12.90 -4.99 21.34
CA ALA A 172 13.39 -4.40 22.59
C ALA A 172 12.32 -3.51 23.23
N TYR A 173 11.66 -2.67 22.42
CA TYR A 173 10.55 -1.84 22.90
C TYR A 173 9.36 -2.68 23.36
N ALA A 174 8.96 -3.71 22.60
CA ALA A 174 7.86 -4.59 22.99
C ALA A 174 8.14 -5.33 24.31
N LYS A 175 9.38 -5.75 24.57
CA LYS A 175 9.81 -6.35 25.85
C LYS A 175 9.61 -5.37 27.01
N VAL A 176 10.06 -4.12 26.86
CA VAL A 176 9.90 -3.10 27.90
C VAL A 176 8.45 -2.69 28.10
N LEU A 177 7.68 -2.55 27.02
CA LEU A 177 6.27 -2.24 27.13
C LEU A 177 5.49 -3.38 27.80
N ALA A 178 5.91 -4.63 27.59
CA ALA A 178 5.31 -5.78 28.24
C ALA A 178 5.54 -5.78 29.76
N THR A 179 6.70 -5.33 30.24
CA THR A 179 6.92 -5.15 31.68
C THR A 179 6.10 -3.99 32.24
N LEU A 180 6.04 -2.85 31.55
CA LEU A 180 5.23 -1.69 31.96
C LEU A 180 3.73 -1.96 31.99
N THR A 181 3.22 -2.74 31.04
CA THR A 181 1.80 -3.12 30.96
C THR A 181 1.50 -4.44 31.67
N GLU A 182 2.52 -5.11 32.22
CA GLU A 182 2.43 -6.41 32.88
C GLU A 182 1.73 -7.48 32.03
N LYS A 183 1.91 -7.44 30.70
CA LYS A 183 1.26 -8.35 29.75
C LYS A 183 2.19 -8.64 28.57
N ARG A 184 2.27 -9.90 28.13
CA ARG A 184 3.13 -10.30 27.01
C ARG A 184 2.58 -9.97 25.62
N ASP A 185 1.32 -9.57 25.52
CA ASP A 185 0.68 -9.15 24.28
C ASP A 185 0.43 -7.64 24.35
N VAL A 186 1.25 -6.87 23.64
CA VAL A 186 1.29 -5.41 23.74
C VAL A 186 1.00 -4.75 22.40
N ALA A 187 0.48 -3.53 22.46
CA ALA A 187 0.35 -2.68 21.28
C ALA A 187 0.80 -1.25 21.56
N PHE A 188 1.36 -0.61 20.53
CA PHE A 188 1.85 0.77 20.57
C PHE A 188 1.68 1.44 19.20
N GLY A 189 1.58 2.76 19.19
CA GLY A 189 1.59 3.53 17.94
C GLY A 189 3.00 3.52 17.36
N GLN A 190 3.17 3.01 16.14
CA GLN A 190 4.43 3.05 15.41
C GLN A 190 4.33 4.11 14.32
N VAL A 191 5.27 5.06 14.31
CA VAL A 191 5.40 6.03 13.22
C VAL A 191 6.19 5.40 12.09
N LEU A 192 5.62 5.42 10.89
CA LEU A 192 6.20 4.95 9.64
C LEU A 192 6.41 6.13 8.71
N ALA A 193 7.50 6.12 7.93
CA ALA A 193 7.79 7.20 6.99
C ALA A 193 6.79 7.24 5.82
N GLY A 194 6.16 6.11 5.46
CA GLY A 194 5.12 6.05 4.43
C GLY A 194 5.60 6.41 3.02
N ARG A 195 6.89 6.20 2.73
CA ARG A 195 7.49 6.50 1.42
C ARG A 195 7.78 5.24 0.60
N SER A 196 8.07 4.14 1.28
CA SER A 196 8.55 2.89 0.67
C SER A 196 7.52 2.18 -0.22
N SER A 197 6.23 2.46 -0.07
CA SER A 197 5.13 1.82 -0.84
C SER A 197 4.63 2.64 -2.02
N LEU A 198 5.12 3.87 -2.20
CA LEU A 198 4.59 4.83 -3.17
C LEU A 198 5.46 4.99 -4.44
N GLY A 199 6.50 4.14 -4.59
CA GLY A 199 7.44 4.16 -5.72
C GLY A 199 8.55 5.21 -5.62
N LEU A 200 9.48 5.20 -6.58
CA LEU A 200 10.70 6.03 -6.59
C LEU A 200 10.42 7.55 -6.57
N GLU A 201 9.30 7.98 -7.14
CA GLU A 201 8.94 9.41 -7.16
C GLU A 201 8.55 9.94 -5.77
N ALA A 202 7.97 9.10 -4.92
CA ALA A 202 7.52 9.51 -3.58
C ALA A 202 8.67 9.72 -2.59
N GLU A 203 9.85 9.15 -2.86
CA GLU A 203 11.05 9.35 -2.06
C GLU A 203 11.47 10.82 -2.03
N HIS A 204 11.19 11.58 -3.09
CA HIS A 204 11.62 12.97 -3.26
C HIS A 204 10.50 14.00 -3.00
N VAL A 205 9.31 13.55 -2.58
CA VAL A 205 8.16 14.44 -2.31
C VAL A 205 8.39 15.26 -1.05
N VAL A 206 8.19 16.58 -1.15
CA VAL A 206 8.14 17.47 0.01
C VAL A 206 6.70 17.53 0.53
N GLY A 207 6.46 16.97 1.71
CA GLY A 207 5.14 16.92 2.34
C GLY A 207 5.04 15.80 3.38
N PRO A 208 3.96 15.77 4.19
CA PRO A 208 3.79 14.78 5.24
C PRO A 208 3.30 13.44 4.66
N LEU A 209 4.23 12.51 4.43
CA LEU A 209 3.90 11.14 3.99
C LEU A 209 3.91 10.14 5.14
N PHE A 210 4.43 10.54 6.31
CA PHE A 210 4.42 9.69 7.50
C PHE A 210 3.00 9.28 7.90
N ASN A 211 2.89 8.10 8.49
CA ASN A 211 1.65 7.65 9.10
C ASN A 211 1.92 6.96 10.44
N THR A 212 0.94 7.00 11.33
CA THR A 212 0.98 6.24 12.58
C THR A 212 0.07 5.03 12.46
N VAL A 213 0.59 3.84 12.71
CA VAL A 213 -0.18 2.59 12.75
C VAL A 213 -0.11 1.98 14.14
N ALA A 214 -1.12 1.22 14.56
CA ALA A 214 -1.04 0.47 15.80
C ALA A 214 -0.31 -0.86 15.55
N LYS A 215 0.87 -1.03 16.15
CA LYS A 215 1.66 -2.25 16.05
C LYS A 215 1.38 -3.13 17.26
N ARG A 216 0.86 -4.33 17.03
CA ARG A 216 0.74 -5.39 18.05
C ARG A 216 1.95 -6.30 18.01
N VAL A 217 2.52 -6.61 19.17
CA VAL A 217 3.59 -7.60 19.33
C VAL A 217 3.24 -8.53 20.49
N THR A 218 3.11 -9.81 20.18
CA THR A 218 2.86 -10.85 21.18
C THR A 218 4.14 -11.63 21.49
N LEU A 219 4.62 -11.65 22.73
CA LEU A 219 5.79 -12.42 23.17
C LEU A 219 5.41 -13.88 23.47
N ASP A 220 4.93 -14.56 22.43
CA ASP A 220 4.50 -15.95 22.45
C ASP A 220 4.93 -16.71 21.18
N PRO A 221 5.16 -18.05 21.24
CA PRO A 221 5.26 -18.92 22.44
C PRO A 221 6.32 -18.44 23.46
N LYS A 222 6.15 -18.70 24.77
CA LYS A 222 7.12 -18.28 25.82
C LYS A 222 8.59 -18.59 25.46
N PHE A 223 8.81 -19.74 24.82
CA PHE A 223 10.13 -20.30 24.53
C PHE A 223 10.64 -19.96 23.13
N ILE A 224 9.97 -19.07 22.38
CA ILE A 224 10.50 -18.60 21.09
C ILE A 224 11.82 -17.85 21.32
N SER A 225 12.83 -18.10 20.48
CA SER A 225 14.11 -17.42 20.58
C SER A 225 14.02 -15.95 20.18
N ASN A 226 14.94 -15.13 20.68
CA ASN A 226 15.11 -13.73 20.27
C ASN A 226 15.21 -13.62 18.73
N ARG A 227 16.10 -14.41 18.09
CA ARG A 227 16.28 -14.43 16.63
C ARG A 227 14.97 -14.70 15.90
N ASN A 228 14.28 -15.79 16.24
CA ASN A 228 13.04 -16.17 15.55
C ASN A 228 11.98 -15.09 15.75
N LYS A 229 11.91 -14.46 16.93
CA LYS A 229 10.92 -13.41 17.17
C LYS A 229 11.21 -12.14 16.39
N VAL A 230 12.47 -11.72 16.29
CA VAL A 230 12.87 -10.59 15.44
C VAL A 230 12.57 -10.89 13.97
N GLN A 231 12.87 -12.10 13.49
CA GLN A 231 12.55 -12.51 12.11
C GLN A 231 11.04 -12.46 11.83
N MET A 232 10.20 -12.88 12.78
CA MET A 232 8.74 -12.75 12.65
C MET A 232 8.28 -11.29 12.61
N ILE A 233 8.86 -10.42 13.45
CA ILE A 233 8.58 -8.98 13.46
C ILE A 233 8.99 -8.34 12.13
N GLN A 234 10.15 -8.73 11.59
CA GLN A 234 10.63 -8.25 10.30
C GLN A 234 9.70 -8.69 9.18
N LYS A 235 9.38 -9.99 9.11
CA LYS A 235 8.45 -10.53 8.11
C LYS A 235 7.11 -9.80 8.14
N PHE A 236 6.55 -9.59 9.33
CA PHE A 236 5.31 -8.85 9.48
C PHE A 236 5.46 -7.38 9.06
N THR A 237 6.60 -6.74 9.35
CA THR A 237 6.87 -5.37 8.89
C THR A 237 6.95 -5.28 7.37
N THR A 238 7.57 -6.26 6.70
CA THR A 238 7.59 -6.36 5.24
C THR A 238 6.20 -6.57 4.65
N GLU A 239 5.39 -7.46 5.23
CA GLU A 239 4.00 -7.68 4.80
C GLU A 239 3.13 -6.44 4.98
N ALA A 240 3.33 -5.71 6.09
CA ALA A 240 2.60 -4.49 6.41
C ALA A 240 3.00 -3.28 5.54
N GLN A 241 4.09 -3.36 4.75
CA GLN A 241 4.60 -2.27 3.93
C GLN A 241 3.57 -1.77 2.90
N THR A 242 2.77 -2.67 2.33
CA THR A 242 1.69 -2.28 1.39
C THR A 242 0.46 -1.67 2.07
N HIS A 243 0.45 -1.66 3.41
CA HIS A 243 -0.65 -1.23 4.25
C HIS A 243 -0.26 -0.09 5.20
N GLU A 244 0.90 0.54 5.02
CA GLU A 244 1.45 1.56 5.94
C GLU A 244 0.57 2.80 6.06
N HIS A 245 -0.32 3.05 5.09
CA HIS A 245 -1.17 4.24 5.01
C HIS A 245 -2.60 4.04 5.53
N ALA A 246 -2.84 2.98 6.32
CA ALA A 246 -4.11 2.83 7.03
C ALA A 246 -4.27 3.93 8.09
N PRO A 247 -5.32 4.77 8.03
CA PRO A 247 -5.54 5.77 9.05
C PRO A 247 -5.86 5.10 10.40
N LEU A 248 -5.04 5.34 11.42
CA LEU A 248 -5.22 4.77 12.76
C LEU A 248 -6.64 5.00 13.30
N HIS A 249 -7.21 6.17 13.06
CA HIS A 249 -8.54 6.53 13.51
C HIS A 249 -9.64 5.60 12.92
N GLU A 250 -9.54 5.22 11.64
CA GLU A 250 -10.45 4.26 11.01
C GLU A 250 -10.25 2.84 11.53
N VAL A 251 -9.00 2.43 11.81
CA VAL A 251 -8.71 1.11 12.43
C VAL A 251 -9.34 1.02 13.83
N GLN A 252 -9.14 2.03 14.68
CA GLN A 252 -9.74 2.06 16.02
C GLN A 252 -11.27 2.04 15.97
N LYS A 253 -11.87 2.81 15.05
CA LYS A 253 -13.31 2.82 14.82
C LYS A 253 -13.83 1.45 14.37
N SER A 254 -13.16 0.80 13.42
CA SER A 254 -13.48 -0.55 12.95
C SER A 254 -13.44 -1.58 14.10
N LEU A 255 -12.41 -1.52 14.96
CA LEU A 255 -12.29 -2.40 16.13
C LEU A 255 -13.40 -2.17 17.16
N ARG A 256 -13.82 -0.92 17.39
CA ARG A 256 -14.96 -0.62 18.27
C ARG A 256 -16.27 -1.13 17.70
N CYS A 257 -16.51 -0.94 16.41
CA CYS A 257 -17.71 -1.46 15.75
C CYS A 257 -17.79 -2.99 15.82
N LYS A 258 -16.65 -3.69 15.85
CA LYS A 258 -16.57 -5.15 16.04
C LYS A 258 -16.63 -5.58 17.52
N GLY A 259 -16.69 -4.66 18.48
CA GLY A 259 -16.67 -4.95 19.91
C GLY A 259 -15.32 -5.45 20.44
N VAL A 260 -14.24 -5.33 19.67
CA VAL A 260 -12.89 -5.76 20.06
C VAL A 260 -12.23 -4.73 20.97
N LEU A 261 -12.51 -3.44 20.76
CA LEU A 261 -11.98 -2.34 21.56
C LEU A 261 -13.09 -1.71 22.40
N SER A 262 -13.02 -1.85 23.72
CA SER A 262 -13.89 -1.15 24.68
C SER A 262 -13.21 0.07 25.32
N ALA A 263 -11.88 0.13 25.28
CA ALA A 263 -11.09 1.22 25.85
C ALA A 263 -11.18 2.51 25.02
N ALA A 264 -10.91 3.64 25.69
CA ALA A 264 -10.91 4.96 25.07
C ALA A 264 -9.87 5.09 23.94
N THR A 265 -8.68 4.49 24.11
CA THR A 265 -7.55 4.48 23.16
C THR A 265 -7.12 3.03 22.88
N LEU A 266 -6.67 2.74 21.65
CA LEU A 266 -6.04 1.44 21.34
C LEU A 266 -4.60 1.37 21.86
N VAL A 267 -3.90 2.50 21.81
CA VAL A 267 -2.50 2.65 22.19
C VAL A 267 -2.31 3.97 22.93
N ASP A 268 -1.53 3.94 24.01
CA ASP A 268 -1.19 5.11 24.83
C ASP A 268 0.24 5.62 24.60
N THR A 269 1.02 4.86 23.84
CA THR A 269 2.44 5.12 23.59
C THR A 269 2.73 5.25 22.11
N LEU A 270 3.65 6.15 21.78
CA LEU A 270 4.16 6.35 20.43
C LEU A 270 5.61 5.88 20.37
N PHE A 271 5.96 5.19 19.30
CA PHE A 271 7.29 4.63 19.07
C PHE A 271 7.77 5.02 17.68
N VAL A 272 8.94 5.65 17.63
CA VAL A 272 9.54 6.17 16.41
C VAL A 272 10.94 5.60 16.27
N VAL A 273 11.26 5.06 15.09
CA VAL A 273 12.63 4.67 14.74
C VAL A 273 13.07 5.54 13.59
N GLN A 274 14.15 6.28 13.77
CA GLN A 274 14.72 7.16 12.76
C GLN A 274 16.17 6.75 12.50
N LYS A 275 16.51 6.66 11.21
CA LYS A 275 17.92 6.78 10.82
C LYS A 275 18.27 8.26 10.91
N SER A 276 19.41 8.53 11.51
CA SER A 276 19.75 9.85 12.04
C SER A 276 19.52 11.00 11.07
N VAL A 277 18.89 12.03 11.62
CA VAL A 277 18.84 13.40 11.10
C VAL A 277 20.26 13.99 10.99
N ARG A 278 21.31 13.38 11.57
CA ARG A 278 22.70 13.80 11.33
C ARG A 278 23.18 13.61 9.90
N ALA A 279 22.53 12.79 9.08
CA ALA A 279 22.75 12.86 7.64
C ALA A 279 22.42 14.25 7.09
N LEU A 280 21.41 14.95 7.64
CA LEU A 280 21.23 16.38 7.39
C LEU A 280 22.36 17.22 7.94
N GLN A 281 22.89 16.91 9.12
CA GLN A 281 24.01 17.69 9.65
C GLN A 281 25.23 17.55 8.76
N ASP A 282 25.54 16.36 8.27
CA ASP A 282 26.66 16.12 7.35
C ASP A 282 26.38 16.76 5.97
N ASP A 283 25.18 16.58 5.38
CA ASP A 283 24.78 17.22 4.12
C ASP A 283 24.73 18.77 4.22
N LEU A 284 24.21 19.31 5.34
CA LEU A 284 24.16 20.74 5.60
C LEU A 284 25.52 21.32 5.98
N MET A 285 26.38 20.55 6.67
CA MET A 285 27.77 20.95 6.93
C MET A 285 28.60 20.95 5.66
N ASP A 286 28.33 20.02 4.74
CA ASP A 286 28.91 20.02 3.39
C ASP A 286 28.46 21.23 2.56
N SER A 287 27.23 21.73 2.78
CA SER A 287 26.75 22.96 2.14
C SER A 287 27.56 24.21 2.54
N LYS A 288 28.22 24.20 3.71
CA LYS A 288 29.00 25.32 4.31
C LYS A 288 28.23 26.63 4.54
N ILE A 289 26.92 26.69 4.28
CA ILE A 289 26.12 27.92 4.41
C ILE A 289 25.56 28.07 5.83
N TRP A 290 25.15 26.97 6.45
CA TRP A 290 24.43 26.98 7.72
C TRP A 290 25.06 25.98 8.69
N MET A 291 25.03 26.30 9.98
CA MET A 291 25.36 25.37 11.05
C MET A 291 24.08 25.10 11.87
N PRO A 292 23.68 23.82 12.06
CA PRO A 292 22.52 23.49 12.88
C PRO A 292 22.66 24.03 14.31
N TYR A 293 21.61 24.67 14.82
CA TYR A 293 21.55 25.14 16.20
C TYR A 293 20.96 24.04 17.10
N VAL A 294 21.74 23.55 18.05
CA VAL A 294 21.33 22.47 18.98
C VAL A 294 20.86 23.09 20.29
N THR A 295 19.63 22.79 20.72
CA THR A 295 19.12 23.18 22.04
C THR A 295 18.86 21.94 22.88
N ASP A 296 19.54 21.83 24.03
CA ASP A 296 19.39 20.69 24.93
C ASP A 296 18.10 20.73 25.77
N ASP A 297 17.40 21.88 25.79
CA ASP A 297 16.33 22.17 26.76
C ASP A 297 14.89 22.13 26.20
N TYR A 298 14.71 21.85 24.90
CA TYR A 298 13.35 21.82 24.32
C TYR A 298 12.79 20.40 24.27
N ILE A 299 11.87 20.10 25.20
CA ILE A 299 11.08 18.86 25.19
C ILE A 299 9.76 19.13 24.48
N PRO A 300 9.49 18.54 23.31
CA PRO A 300 8.22 18.70 22.62
C PRO A 300 7.09 18.17 23.51
N LYS A 301 5.97 18.90 23.57
CA LYS A 301 4.75 18.37 24.19
C LYS A 301 4.20 17.25 23.31
N SER A 302 4.01 16.07 23.89
CA SER A 302 3.41 14.92 23.22
C SER A 302 1.95 14.76 23.63
N GLU A 303 1.10 14.44 22.66
CA GLU A 303 -0.30 14.04 22.89
C GLU A 303 -0.39 12.62 23.49
N TYR A 304 0.63 11.79 23.28
CA TYR A 304 0.72 10.45 23.85
C TYR A 304 1.29 10.50 25.27
N ARG A 305 0.87 9.55 26.12
CA ARG A 305 1.34 9.47 27.51
C ARG A 305 2.84 9.25 27.59
N MET A 306 3.38 8.49 26.63
CA MET A 306 4.81 8.27 26.47
C MET A 306 5.17 8.23 24.97
N THR A 307 6.19 8.98 24.57
CA THR A 307 6.80 8.88 23.24
C THR A 307 8.21 8.37 23.40
N THR A 308 8.55 7.30 22.70
CA THR A 308 9.90 6.73 22.66
C THR A 308 10.46 6.84 21.24
N GLU A 309 11.62 7.44 21.11
CA GLU A 309 12.31 7.67 19.84
C GLU A 309 13.65 6.95 19.88
N VAL A 310 13.95 6.20 18.82
CA VAL A 310 15.24 5.57 18.65
C VAL A 310 15.93 6.16 17.44
N GLU A 311 17.09 6.75 17.69
CA GLU A 311 17.97 7.29 16.67
C GLU A 311 19.10 6.29 16.40
N GLN A 312 19.22 5.86 15.14
CA GLN A 312 20.38 5.10 14.66
C GLN A 312 21.33 6.02 13.89
N THR A 313 22.56 6.15 14.38
CA THR A 313 23.68 6.79 13.69
C THR A 313 24.70 5.73 13.24
N ASP A 314 25.71 6.13 12.46
CA ASP A 314 26.81 5.22 12.08
C ASP A 314 27.68 4.79 13.28
N LYS A 315 27.59 5.52 14.41
CA LYS A 315 28.44 5.32 15.59
C LYS A 315 27.71 4.71 16.78
N ALA A 316 26.39 4.85 16.84
CA ALA A 316 25.61 4.52 18.02
C ALA A 316 24.12 4.42 17.73
N ILE A 317 23.43 3.66 18.57
CA ILE A 317 21.97 3.73 18.74
C ILE A 317 21.68 4.45 20.05
N THR A 318 20.87 5.50 19.98
CA THR A 318 20.42 6.28 21.14
C THR A 318 18.90 6.18 21.24
N VAL A 319 18.41 5.83 22.43
CA VAL A 319 16.98 5.81 22.75
C VAL A 319 16.64 6.99 23.65
N ARG A 320 15.57 7.69 23.31
CA ARG A 320 15.03 8.82 24.07
C ARG A 320 13.58 8.53 24.37
N ALA A 321 13.09 8.97 25.52
CA ALA A 321 11.67 9.03 25.75
C ALA A 321 11.27 10.27 26.52
N SER A 322 10.09 10.76 26.17
CA SER A 322 9.36 11.74 26.94
C SER A 322 8.08 11.12 27.48
N CYS A 323 7.72 11.46 28.72
CA CYS A 323 6.52 10.94 29.37
C CYS A 323 5.86 12.04 30.21
N GLN A 324 4.53 12.05 30.21
CA GLN A 324 3.74 12.94 31.06
C GLN A 324 3.90 12.52 32.53
N GLY A 325 4.31 13.46 33.39
CA GLY A 325 4.61 13.19 34.80
C GLY A 325 3.44 12.68 35.64
N GLU A 326 2.21 12.83 35.13
CA GLU A 326 0.99 12.27 35.72
C GLU A 326 0.92 10.73 35.65
N PHE A 327 1.64 10.11 34.72
CA PHE A 327 1.57 8.66 34.50
C PHE A 327 2.80 7.93 35.04
N MET A 328 4.00 8.47 34.82
CA MET A 328 5.25 7.82 35.16
C MET A 328 6.23 8.78 35.82
N ALA A 329 6.82 8.36 36.94
CA ALA A 329 7.87 9.11 37.59
C ALA A 329 9.14 9.14 36.72
N LYS A 330 9.91 10.23 36.78
CA LYS A 330 11.21 10.34 36.07
C LYS A 330 12.16 9.17 36.37
N ARG A 331 12.15 8.65 37.61
CA ARG A 331 12.96 7.49 38.00
C ARG A 331 12.59 6.23 37.21
N ASP A 332 11.30 6.00 37.01
CA ASP A 332 10.78 4.82 36.33
C ASP A 332 10.92 4.97 34.81
N LEU A 333 10.84 6.20 34.28
CA LEU A 333 11.21 6.51 32.89
C LEU A 333 12.70 6.23 32.62
N ASN A 334 13.59 6.69 33.51
CA ASN A 334 15.02 6.41 33.40
C ASN A 334 15.31 4.90 33.42
N ARG A 335 14.59 4.15 34.27
CA ARG A 335 14.68 2.68 34.30
C ARG A 335 14.21 2.07 32.99
N THR A 336 13.03 2.47 32.51
CA THR A 336 12.43 2.01 31.24
C THR A 336 13.41 2.12 30.07
N ILE A 337 14.10 3.27 29.96
CA ILE A 337 15.03 3.52 28.86
C ILE A 337 16.34 2.75 29.03
N LYS A 338 16.77 2.50 30.26
CA LYS A 338 17.88 1.60 30.54
C LYS A 338 17.53 0.14 30.22
N ASP A 339 16.33 -0.31 30.60
CA ASP A 339 15.83 -1.65 30.31
C ASP A 339 15.70 -1.88 28.81
N PHE A 340 15.32 -0.84 28.05
CA PHE A 340 15.35 -0.89 26.58
C PHE A 340 16.76 -1.16 26.06
N SER A 341 17.75 -0.39 26.52
CA SER A 341 19.15 -0.55 26.11
C SER A 341 19.66 -1.97 26.43
N GLN A 342 19.36 -2.47 27.63
CA GLN A 342 19.72 -3.83 28.04
C GLN A 342 18.99 -4.91 27.24
N ALA A 343 17.69 -4.72 26.95
CA ALA A 343 16.91 -5.67 26.16
C ALA A 343 17.41 -5.74 24.71
N PHE A 344 17.80 -4.59 24.16
CA PHE A 344 18.47 -4.53 22.86
C PHE A 344 19.78 -5.33 22.87
N CYS A 345 20.62 -5.12 23.88
CA CYS A 345 21.88 -5.86 24.04
C CYS A 345 21.64 -7.38 24.18
N ASP A 346 20.66 -7.79 24.99
CA ASP A 346 20.28 -9.20 25.16
C ASP A 346 19.87 -9.86 23.84
N ILE A 347 19.07 -9.17 23.01
CA ILE A 347 18.63 -9.70 21.72
C ILE A 347 19.83 -9.94 20.79
N ILE A 348 20.77 -8.99 20.74
CA ILE A 348 21.96 -9.04 19.89
C ILE A 348 22.96 -10.11 20.37
N GLN A 349 23.26 -10.15 21.67
CA GLN A 349 24.28 -11.02 22.24
C GLN A 349 23.77 -12.44 22.50
N HIS A 350 22.46 -12.63 22.66
CA HIS A 350 21.83 -13.90 22.97
C HIS A 350 20.70 -14.25 22.00
N PRO A 351 20.99 -14.45 20.70
CA PRO A 351 19.96 -14.67 19.66
C PRO A 351 19.14 -15.95 19.87
N LEU A 352 19.71 -16.97 20.52
CA LEU A 352 19.03 -18.25 20.78
C LEU A 352 18.33 -18.30 22.14
N ARG A 353 18.50 -17.29 22.99
CA ARG A 353 17.81 -17.20 24.28
C ARG A 353 16.32 -16.98 24.04
N CYS A 354 15.48 -17.59 24.89
CA CYS A 354 14.03 -17.39 24.82
C CYS A 354 13.69 -15.92 25.09
N VAL A 355 12.76 -15.37 24.31
CA VAL A 355 12.39 -13.95 24.34
C VAL A 355 11.85 -13.50 25.70
N THR A 356 11.29 -14.42 26.49
CA THR A 356 10.70 -14.12 27.81
C THR A 356 11.69 -14.23 28.97
N ILE A 357 12.95 -14.60 28.72
CA ILE A 357 13.97 -14.74 29.79
C ILE A 357 14.49 -13.39 30.27
N PHE A 358 14.51 -12.38 29.40
CA PHE A 358 15.02 -11.06 29.75
C PHE A 358 14.11 -9.95 29.19
N PRO A 359 13.69 -8.95 29.99
CA PRO A 359 13.90 -8.87 31.45
C PRO A 359 13.22 -10.01 32.23
N ASP A 360 13.74 -10.35 33.42
CA ASP A 360 13.33 -11.52 34.20
C ASP A 360 11.82 -11.56 34.49
N GLU A 361 11.20 -10.39 34.60
CA GLU A 361 9.78 -10.23 34.87
C GLU A 361 8.90 -10.86 33.78
N LEU A 362 9.35 -10.82 32.51
CA LEU A 362 8.57 -11.26 31.34
C LEU A 362 8.12 -12.71 31.41
N GLN A 363 8.91 -13.59 32.01
CA GLN A 363 8.61 -15.01 32.07
C GLN A 363 7.30 -15.30 32.82
N SER A 364 7.02 -14.48 33.83
CA SER A 364 5.86 -14.62 34.73
C SER A 364 4.57 -14.01 34.16
N LEU A 365 4.68 -13.09 33.20
CA LEU A 365 3.55 -12.30 32.73
C LEU A 365 2.52 -13.12 31.92
N PRO A 366 1.22 -12.82 32.05
CA PRO A 366 0.15 -13.48 31.30
C PRO A 366 0.10 -13.03 29.82
N LEU A 367 -0.57 -13.82 28.98
CA LEU A 367 -0.94 -13.42 27.59
C LEU A 367 -2.28 -12.69 27.54
N SER A 368 -3.24 -13.14 28.34
CA SER A 368 -4.53 -12.50 28.56
C SER A 368 -4.80 -12.48 30.04
N PHE A 369 -5.50 -11.44 30.49
CA PHE A 369 -6.11 -11.50 31.81
C PHE A 369 -7.40 -12.29 31.60
N GLY A 370 -7.38 -13.59 31.91
CA GLY A 370 -8.61 -14.40 31.88
C GLY A 370 -9.73 -13.64 32.60
N SER A 371 -10.99 -13.84 32.20
CA SER A 371 -12.17 -13.11 32.68
C SER A 371 -12.34 -13.21 34.21
N SER A 372 -11.53 -12.47 34.95
CA SER A 372 -11.67 -12.21 36.37
C SER A 372 -12.25 -10.82 36.45
N SER A 373 -13.55 -10.83 36.77
CA SER A 373 -14.31 -9.73 37.34
C SER A 373 -13.48 -8.73 38.15
N ASP A 374 -13.82 -7.46 37.96
CA ASP A 374 -13.63 -6.35 38.90
C ASP A 374 -12.19 -5.98 39.27
N SER A 375 -11.65 -5.07 38.47
CA SER A 375 -10.92 -3.92 39.02
C SER A 375 -11.22 -2.71 38.14
N ALA A 376 -12.48 -2.26 38.18
CA ALA A 376 -12.80 -0.91 37.77
C ALA A 376 -11.95 0.03 38.63
N VAL A 377 -10.89 0.60 38.05
CA VAL A 377 -10.20 1.73 38.65
C VAL A 377 -11.25 2.80 38.86
N SER A 378 -11.58 3.08 40.12
CA SER A 378 -12.50 4.14 40.49
C SER A 378 -11.86 5.47 40.11
N VAL A 379 -12.11 5.93 38.89
CA VAL A 379 -11.81 7.30 38.47
C VAL A 379 -12.69 8.20 39.33
N ILE A 380 -12.05 8.98 40.20
CA ILE A 380 -12.69 9.98 41.05
C ILE A 380 -13.49 10.90 40.11
N SER A 381 -14.81 10.73 40.11
CA SER A 381 -15.72 11.46 39.24
C SER A 381 -15.89 12.88 39.80
N THR A 382 -15.02 13.80 39.41
CA THR A 382 -15.28 15.23 39.62
C THR A 382 -16.51 15.64 38.80
N PRO A 383 -17.55 16.24 39.42
CA PRO A 383 -18.77 16.64 38.71
C PRO A 383 -18.42 17.48 37.47
N GLY A 384 -18.97 17.07 36.32
CA GLY A 384 -18.78 17.77 35.06
C GLY A 384 -19.71 18.96 34.86
N PRO A 385 -19.44 19.83 33.88
CA PRO A 385 -20.41 20.82 33.43
C PRO A 385 -21.74 20.16 33.07
N SER A 386 -22.86 20.84 33.34
CA SER A 386 -24.22 20.28 33.15
C SER A 386 -24.53 19.84 31.71
N HIS A 387 -23.81 20.38 30.73
CA HIS A 387 -23.93 20.05 29.31
C HIS A 387 -23.10 18.85 28.86
N GLU A 388 -22.26 18.28 29.73
CA GLU A 388 -21.37 17.17 29.38
C GLU A 388 -22.09 15.93 28.80
N PRO A 389 -23.25 15.48 29.34
CA PRO A 389 -23.99 14.36 28.73
C PRO A 389 -24.50 14.67 27.31
N VAL A 390 -24.80 15.93 27.01
CA VAL A 390 -25.25 16.35 25.67
C VAL A 390 -24.09 16.30 24.67
N ILE A 391 -22.91 16.77 25.07
CA ILE A 391 -21.71 16.72 24.23
C ILE A 391 -21.26 15.26 24.06
N GLN A 392 -21.34 14.43 25.11
CA GLN A 392 -21.05 12.99 25.05
C GLN A 392 -21.95 12.27 24.03
N ASP A 393 -23.26 12.57 24.03
CA ASP A 393 -24.22 12.04 23.04
C ASP A 393 -23.91 12.51 21.61
N ILE A 394 -23.51 13.78 21.42
CA ILE A 394 -23.08 14.30 20.11
C ILE A 394 -21.83 13.57 19.63
N LEU A 395 -20.82 13.40 20.48
CA LEU A 395 -19.59 12.68 20.15
C LEU A 395 -19.90 11.22 19.80
N SER A 396 -20.79 10.56 20.55
CA SER A 396 -21.27 9.20 20.27
C SER A 396 -21.96 9.11 18.91
N LYS A 397 -22.88 10.03 18.59
CA LYS A 397 -23.59 10.07 17.30
C LYS A 397 -22.67 10.27 16.10
N VAL A 398 -21.65 11.13 16.24
CA VAL A 398 -20.71 11.41 15.14
C VAL A 398 -19.70 10.27 14.97
N SER A 399 -19.15 9.75 16.06
CA SER A 399 -18.15 8.68 16.05
C SER A 399 -18.74 7.28 15.83
N LYS A 400 -20.05 7.10 16.09
CA LYS A 400 -20.74 5.81 16.19
C LYS A 400 -20.17 4.88 17.26
N VAL A 401 -19.50 5.45 18.27
CA VAL A 401 -19.03 4.75 19.46
C VAL A 401 -20.13 4.77 20.52
N SER A 402 -20.29 3.71 21.31
CA SER A 402 -21.31 3.66 22.36
C SER A 402 -21.05 4.76 23.40
N ILE A 403 -22.12 5.32 23.96
CA ILE A 403 -22.03 6.47 24.87
C ILE A 403 -21.27 6.10 26.15
N GLU A 404 -21.33 4.83 26.57
CA GLU A 404 -20.66 4.29 27.74
C GLU A 404 -19.12 4.24 27.58
N ALA A 405 -18.62 4.16 26.35
CA ALA A 405 -17.18 4.11 26.07
C ALA A 405 -16.53 5.51 26.02
N ILE A 406 -17.31 6.59 26.08
CA ILE A 406 -16.81 7.97 26.05
C ILE A 406 -16.77 8.52 27.48
N GLN A 407 -15.58 8.52 28.08
CA GLN A 407 -15.33 9.03 29.42
C GLN A 407 -14.86 10.51 29.39
N PRO A 408 -14.86 11.24 30.53
CA PRO A 408 -14.48 12.66 30.56
C PRO A 408 -13.09 12.95 29.97
N ASP A 409 -12.13 12.06 30.16
CA ASP A 409 -10.76 12.13 29.64
C ASP A 409 -10.58 11.54 28.24
N THR A 410 -11.65 11.03 27.62
CA THR A 410 -11.58 10.41 26.29
C THR A 410 -11.28 11.44 25.22
N SER A 411 -10.15 11.26 24.53
CA SER A 411 -9.75 12.09 23.39
C SER A 411 -10.69 11.87 22.19
N ILE A 412 -11.02 12.94 21.48
CA ILE A 412 -11.82 12.86 20.25
C ILE A 412 -11.09 12.10 19.14
N PHE A 413 -9.76 12.22 19.07
CA PHE A 413 -8.93 11.48 18.11
C PHE A 413 -8.95 9.99 18.39
N SER A 414 -9.01 9.63 19.68
CA SER A 414 -9.07 8.23 20.06
C SER A 414 -10.39 7.60 19.62
N ILE A 415 -11.54 8.30 19.75
CA ILE A 415 -12.85 7.81 19.27
C ILE A 415 -13.06 7.93 17.76
N GLY A 416 -12.02 8.24 16.99
CA GLY A 416 -12.07 8.23 15.54
C GLY A 416 -12.61 9.52 14.91
N LEU A 417 -12.64 10.62 15.68
CA LEU A 417 -12.96 11.94 15.16
C LEU A 417 -11.69 12.66 14.71
N ASP A 418 -11.79 13.40 13.62
CA ASP A 418 -10.72 14.19 13.03
C ASP A 418 -11.13 15.67 12.88
N SER A 419 -10.29 16.48 12.25
CA SER A 419 -10.56 17.91 12.00
C SER A 419 -11.80 18.16 11.14
N LEU A 420 -12.18 17.23 10.26
CA LEU A 420 -13.42 17.30 9.47
C LEU A 420 -14.65 16.94 10.30
N SER A 421 -14.55 15.90 11.12
CA SER A 421 -15.59 15.46 12.05
C SER A 421 -15.81 16.49 13.15
N ALA A 422 -14.77 17.23 13.55
CA ALA A 422 -14.86 18.37 14.47
C ALA A 422 -15.77 19.49 13.94
N ILE A 423 -15.84 19.70 12.61
CA ILE A 423 -16.81 20.64 12.00
C ILE A 423 -18.23 20.16 12.26
N ARG A 424 -18.48 18.86 12.10
CA ARG A 424 -19.79 18.24 12.31
C ARG A 424 -20.17 18.26 13.80
N VAL A 425 -19.25 17.93 14.69
CA VAL A 425 -19.44 18.02 16.16
C VAL A 425 -19.76 19.46 16.55
N ALA A 426 -18.95 20.44 16.12
CA ALA A 426 -19.19 21.85 16.41
C ALA A 426 -20.55 22.33 15.86
N SER A 427 -20.94 21.87 14.66
CA SER A 427 -22.25 22.17 14.09
C SER A 427 -23.40 21.59 14.91
N MET A 428 -23.27 20.36 15.39
CA MET A 428 -24.27 19.71 16.24
C MET A 428 -24.34 20.35 17.63
N CYS A 429 -23.21 20.79 18.19
CA CYS A 429 -23.16 21.57 19.42
C CYS A 429 -23.89 22.92 19.26
N ARG A 430 -23.69 23.62 18.13
CA ARG A 430 -24.45 24.84 17.82
C ARG A 430 -25.95 24.59 17.68
N ALA A 431 -26.34 23.48 17.04
CA ALA A 431 -27.74 23.08 16.95
C ALA A 431 -28.35 22.73 18.32
N ALA A 432 -27.53 22.25 19.25
CA ALA A 432 -27.91 21.98 20.64
C ALA A 432 -27.90 23.23 21.56
N GLY A 433 -27.66 24.43 20.99
CA GLY A 433 -27.73 25.69 21.73
C GLY A 433 -26.39 26.20 22.27
N PHE A 434 -25.26 25.61 21.88
CA PHE A 434 -23.94 26.00 22.38
C PHE A 434 -23.12 26.84 21.41
N LYS A 435 -22.33 27.78 21.92
CA LYS A 435 -21.31 28.51 21.15
C LYS A 435 -20.09 27.61 21.03
N ALA A 436 -20.04 26.87 19.93
CA ALA A 436 -18.97 25.91 19.65
C ALA A 436 -18.36 26.16 18.27
N GLY A 437 -17.05 26.40 18.24
CA GLY A 437 -16.21 26.42 17.05
C GLY A 437 -15.42 25.12 16.87
N VAL A 438 -14.86 24.93 15.66
CA VAL A 438 -13.98 23.78 15.38
C VAL A 438 -12.74 23.82 16.29
N SER A 439 -12.22 25.02 16.55
CA SER A 439 -11.10 25.26 17.46
C SER A 439 -11.38 24.77 18.88
N ASP A 440 -12.63 24.87 19.37
CA ASP A 440 -12.99 24.42 20.72
C ASP A 440 -12.94 22.88 20.82
N MET A 441 -13.24 22.18 19.73
CA MET A 441 -13.12 20.72 19.65
C MET A 441 -11.65 20.30 19.69
N LEU A 442 -10.84 20.88 18.79
CA LEU A 442 -9.46 20.50 18.60
C LEU A 442 -8.58 20.87 19.80
N GLN A 443 -8.77 22.07 20.37
CA GLN A 443 -8.02 22.50 21.56
C GLN A 443 -8.59 21.91 22.86
N GLY A 444 -9.84 21.47 22.86
CA GLY A 444 -10.44 20.76 23.98
C GLY A 444 -9.89 19.34 24.11
N ASN A 445 -9.64 18.68 22.97
CA ASN A 445 -9.08 17.34 22.78
C ASN A 445 -9.90 16.20 23.45
N THR A 446 -10.31 16.33 24.72
CA THR A 446 -11.12 15.35 25.45
C THR A 446 -12.56 15.80 25.63
N LEU A 447 -13.49 14.89 25.95
CA LEU A 447 -14.89 15.26 26.28
C LEU A 447 -14.94 16.40 27.31
N ARG A 448 -14.20 16.28 28.42
CA ARG A 448 -14.15 17.29 29.48
C ARG A 448 -13.50 18.58 29.00
N GLY A 449 -12.38 18.50 28.29
CA GLY A 449 -11.67 19.68 27.78
C GLY A 449 -12.52 20.47 26.78
N ILE A 450 -13.33 19.78 25.97
CA ILE A 450 -14.31 20.39 25.08
C ILE A 450 -15.42 21.07 25.87
N CYS A 451 -16.01 20.37 26.85
CA CYS A 451 -17.08 20.93 27.68
C CYS A 451 -16.65 22.19 28.43
N LEU A 452 -15.38 22.28 28.84
CA LEU A 452 -14.84 23.47 29.51
C LEU A 452 -14.67 24.68 28.58
N ARG A 453 -14.59 24.46 27.26
CA ARG A 453 -14.39 25.52 26.26
C ARG A 453 -15.70 25.99 25.60
N ILE A 454 -16.74 25.18 25.68
CA ILE A 454 -18.05 25.47 25.11
C ILE A 454 -18.92 26.19 26.16
N HIS A 455 -19.66 27.20 25.72
CA HIS A 455 -20.62 27.95 26.56
C HIS A 455 -21.98 28.05 25.87
N ASP A 456 -23.05 28.33 26.64
CA ASP A 456 -24.39 28.52 26.10
C ASP A 456 -24.46 29.72 25.14
N MET A 457 -25.25 29.60 24.06
CA MET A 457 -25.56 30.74 23.18
C MET A 457 -26.63 31.65 23.84
N PRO A 458 -26.44 32.98 23.85
CA PRO A 458 -27.49 33.91 24.27
C PRO A 458 -28.78 33.74 23.44
N GLN A 459 -29.94 33.76 24.11
CA GLN A 459 -31.26 33.40 23.57
C GLN A 459 -31.79 34.24 22.38
N GLU A 460 -31.07 35.22 21.85
CA GLU A 460 -31.60 36.16 20.84
C GLU A 460 -31.58 35.65 19.38
N ASN A 461 -30.92 34.53 19.05
CA ASN A 461 -30.70 34.12 17.64
C ASN A 461 -31.40 32.82 17.18
N THR A 462 -32.15 32.14 18.03
CA THR A 462 -32.85 30.88 17.67
C THR A 462 -33.93 31.06 16.60
N ASN A 463 -34.52 32.25 16.47
CA ASN A 463 -35.62 32.51 15.53
C ASN A 463 -35.21 32.66 14.04
N ARG A 464 -33.92 32.68 13.70
CA ARG A 464 -33.46 32.85 12.30
C ARG A 464 -33.23 31.54 11.54
N LEU A 465 -32.94 30.44 12.22
CA LEU A 465 -32.54 29.17 11.58
C LEU A 465 -33.73 28.25 11.23
N GLU A 466 -34.89 28.38 11.88
CA GLU A 466 -36.09 27.57 11.56
C GLU A 466 -36.75 27.92 10.21
N ARG A 467 -36.37 29.01 9.55
CA ARG A 467 -36.96 29.44 8.27
C ARG A 467 -36.26 28.91 7.02
N MET A 468 -35.12 28.20 7.14
CA MET A 468 -34.25 27.89 6.00
C MET A 468 -34.28 26.43 5.51
N TRP A 469 -35.20 25.57 5.97
CA TRP A 469 -35.33 24.23 5.38
C TRP A 469 -36.78 23.69 5.38
N PRO A 470 -37.32 23.17 4.27
CA PRO A 470 -38.71 22.69 4.23
C PRO A 470 -38.84 21.34 4.94
N GLN A 471 -39.88 21.23 5.78
CA GLN A 471 -40.33 19.95 6.34
C GLN A 471 -40.82 19.03 5.22
N ARG A 472 -40.36 17.76 5.23
CA ARG A 472 -40.83 16.70 4.33
C ARG A 472 -42.35 16.52 4.50
N ARG A 473 -43.12 16.70 3.41
CA ARG A 473 -44.50 16.22 3.33
C ARG A 473 -44.52 14.85 2.68
N ASP A 474 -45.17 13.91 3.37
CA ASP A 474 -45.70 12.67 2.81
C ASP A 474 -46.62 12.98 1.63
N ILE A 475 -46.38 12.35 0.46
CA ILE A 475 -47.40 12.19 -0.58
C ILE A 475 -47.22 10.83 -1.25
N SER A 476 -48.11 9.91 -0.88
CA SER A 476 -48.51 8.76 -1.66
C SER A 476 -49.28 9.20 -2.92
N GLY A 477 -48.92 8.64 -4.08
CA GLY A 477 -49.86 8.40 -5.18
C GLY A 477 -49.99 9.45 -6.29
N HIS A 478 -49.96 8.91 -7.52
CA HIS A 478 -50.56 9.41 -8.77
C HIS A 478 -49.83 10.49 -9.60
N ASN A 479 -49.29 10.01 -10.74
CA ASN A 479 -49.05 10.70 -12.02
C ASN A 479 -50.41 11.15 -12.62
N PRO A 480 -50.55 12.32 -13.27
CA PRO A 480 -50.35 12.39 -14.74
C PRO A 480 -49.86 13.74 -15.33
N TYR A 481 -49.05 13.64 -16.39
CA TYR A 481 -49.04 14.44 -17.64
C TYR A 481 -49.05 15.99 -17.63
N GLY A 482 -47.99 16.56 -18.23
CA GLY A 482 -48.13 17.24 -19.54
C GLY A 482 -47.86 18.75 -19.64
N LYS A 483 -46.87 19.09 -20.50
CA LYS A 483 -46.78 20.29 -21.39
C LYS A 483 -46.72 21.68 -20.71
N SER A 484 -46.13 22.75 -21.22
CA SER A 484 -45.23 23.10 -22.32
C SER A 484 -45.00 24.63 -22.25
N ARG A 485 -43.80 25.08 -22.68
CA ARG A 485 -43.49 26.34 -23.41
C ARG A 485 -43.59 27.74 -22.75
N GLU A 486 -42.48 28.48 -23.00
CA GLU A 486 -42.34 29.90 -23.40
C GLU A 486 -42.60 31.01 -22.36
N SER A 487 -41.95 32.18 -22.34
CA SER A 487 -40.69 32.75 -22.87
C SER A 487 -40.60 34.22 -22.35
N ARG A 488 -39.42 34.87 -22.50
CA ARG A 488 -39.09 36.33 -22.45
C ARG A 488 -38.75 36.91 -21.06
N HIS A 489 -37.48 37.21 -20.76
CA HIS A 489 -36.60 38.31 -21.21
C HIS A 489 -36.61 39.53 -20.26
N SER A 490 -35.52 39.74 -19.53
CA SER A 490 -34.82 41.03 -19.51
C SER A 490 -33.39 40.87 -18.95
N SER A 491 -32.48 41.55 -19.65
CA SER A 491 -31.03 41.67 -19.53
C SER A 491 -30.56 42.44 -18.30
N VAL A 492 -29.37 42.11 -17.75
CA VAL A 492 -28.16 42.98 -17.68
C VAL A 492 -26.96 42.15 -17.16
N THR A 493 -25.91 42.13 -17.99
CA THR A 493 -24.50 41.72 -17.84
C THR A 493 -23.79 42.42 -16.65
N ARG A 494 -22.73 41.92 -15.97
CA ARG A 494 -21.57 41.13 -16.38
C ARG A 494 -20.76 40.76 -15.12
N GLY A 495 -20.11 39.60 -15.11
CA GLY A 495 -19.10 39.22 -14.10
C GLY A 495 -18.83 37.71 -14.06
N CYS A 496 -18.42 37.14 -15.21
CA CYS A 496 -18.04 35.74 -15.34
C CYS A 496 -16.82 35.39 -14.47
N VAL A 497 -16.99 34.45 -13.54
CA VAL A 497 -16.02 33.38 -13.32
C VAL A 497 -16.75 32.12 -13.77
N GLU A 498 -16.39 31.62 -14.95
CA GLU A 498 -16.86 30.32 -15.41
C GLU A 498 -16.23 29.25 -14.52
N ALA A 499 -17.01 28.77 -13.56
CA ALA A 499 -16.86 27.40 -13.10
C ALA A 499 -17.13 26.51 -14.31
N VAL A 500 -16.07 25.99 -14.92
CA VAL A 500 -16.20 24.86 -15.84
C VAL A 500 -16.62 23.67 -14.96
N ILE A 501 -17.93 23.47 -14.87
CA ILE A 501 -18.53 22.23 -14.43
C ILE A 501 -18.27 21.23 -15.54
N LEU A 502 -17.16 20.49 -15.45
CA LEU A 502 -17.05 19.20 -16.11
C LEU A 502 -17.85 18.20 -15.26
N GLU A 503 -19.17 18.22 -15.47
CA GLU A 503 -19.96 17.02 -15.29
C GLU A 503 -19.61 16.09 -16.45
N ASP A 504 -18.75 15.11 -16.20
CA ASP A 504 -18.93 13.81 -16.84
C ASP A 504 -18.48 12.68 -15.91
N THR A 505 -19.51 12.02 -15.36
CA THR A 505 -19.65 10.59 -15.03
C THR A 505 -18.47 9.78 -14.44
N ALA A 506 -18.65 9.48 -13.13
CA ALA A 506 -18.57 8.17 -12.48
C ALA A 506 -17.31 7.27 -12.64
N LEU A 507 -16.69 6.87 -11.51
CA LEU A 507 -16.49 5.46 -11.08
C LEU A 507 -15.51 5.34 -9.87
N LYS A 508 -15.95 4.63 -8.82
CA LYS A 508 -15.10 4.12 -7.71
C LYS A 508 -14.18 2.99 -8.21
N PRO A 509 -13.06 2.74 -7.52
CA PRO A 509 -12.80 1.36 -7.05
C PRO A 509 -12.27 1.32 -5.59
N THR A 510 -12.66 0.47 -4.63
CA THR A 510 -13.22 -0.91 -4.50
C THR A 510 -12.20 -1.89 -3.90
N SER A 511 -12.68 -2.74 -2.98
CA SER A 511 -11.99 -3.88 -2.35
C SER A 511 -11.27 -4.78 -3.36
N ARG A 512 -10.12 -5.39 -2.98
CA ARG A 512 -9.46 -6.48 -3.71
C ARG A 512 -10.52 -7.45 -4.20
N PRO A 513 -10.62 -7.63 -5.52
CA PRO A 513 -11.65 -8.49 -6.04
C PRO A 513 -11.29 -9.94 -5.75
N ASP A 514 -12.20 -10.66 -5.11
CA ASP A 514 -12.09 -12.10 -4.98
C ASP A 514 -12.46 -12.79 -6.30
N PHE A 515 -12.10 -14.06 -6.43
CA PHE A 515 -12.34 -14.83 -7.65
C PHE A 515 -13.83 -14.87 -8.03
N ALA A 516 -14.76 -14.90 -7.06
CA ALA A 516 -16.19 -14.87 -7.37
C ALA A 516 -16.62 -13.50 -7.92
N SER A 517 -16.09 -12.40 -7.38
CA SER A 517 -16.30 -11.05 -7.91
C SER A 517 -15.78 -10.91 -9.36
N PHE A 518 -14.66 -11.55 -9.71
CA PHE A 518 -14.19 -11.60 -11.10
C PHE A 518 -15.10 -12.42 -12.00
N ILE A 519 -15.61 -13.56 -11.53
CA ILE A 519 -16.58 -14.36 -12.30
C ILE A 519 -17.88 -13.58 -12.51
N GLU A 520 -18.40 -12.89 -11.49
CA GLU A 520 -19.60 -12.07 -11.61
C GLU A 520 -19.39 -10.88 -12.56
N PHE A 521 -18.26 -10.17 -12.43
CA PHE A 521 -17.87 -9.12 -13.35
C PHE A 521 -17.76 -9.64 -14.78
N THR A 522 -17.07 -10.77 -14.97
CA THR A 522 -16.88 -11.39 -16.28
C THR A 522 -18.23 -11.72 -16.90
N LEU A 523 -19.10 -12.45 -16.19
CA LEU A 523 -20.43 -12.81 -16.70
C LEU A 523 -21.25 -11.58 -17.08
N ARG A 524 -21.22 -10.52 -16.27
CA ARG A 524 -21.91 -9.26 -16.57
C ARG A 524 -21.30 -8.51 -17.75
N SER A 525 -19.98 -8.42 -17.85
CA SER A 525 -19.31 -7.77 -18.98
C SER A 525 -19.53 -8.52 -20.29
N LEU A 526 -19.73 -9.83 -20.25
CA LEU A 526 -20.11 -10.63 -21.42
C LEU A 526 -21.57 -10.39 -21.86
N GLU A 527 -22.50 -10.09 -20.94
CA GLU A 527 -23.91 -9.83 -21.28
C GLU A 527 -24.10 -8.58 -22.16
N ASP A 528 -23.22 -7.59 -22.01
CA ASP A 528 -23.25 -6.34 -22.79
C ASP A 528 -22.51 -6.44 -24.14
N LEU A 529 -21.81 -7.55 -24.39
CA LEU A 529 -21.02 -7.79 -25.61
C LEU A 529 -21.71 -8.79 -26.53
N ASP A 530 -21.81 -8.47 -27.82
CA ASP A 530 -22.24 -9.44 -28.83
C ASP A 530 -21.08 -10.39 -29.20
N GLU A 531 -20.70 -11.23 -28.24
CA GLU A 531 -19.63 -12.23 -28.39
C GLU A 531 -19.89 -13.13 -29.61
N ALA A 532 -21.15 -13.51 -29.83
CA ALA A 532 -21.51 -14.42 -30.90
C ALA A 532 -21.23 -13.80 -32.28
N THR A 533 -21.56 -12.52 -32.48
CA THR A 533 -21.26 -11.82 -33.74
C THR A 533 -19.76 -11.54 -33.88
N TYR A 534 -19.08 -11.10 -32.83
CA TYR A 534 -17.63 -10.89 -32.88
C TYR A 534 -16.89 -12.18 -33.25
N TRP A 535 -17.13 -13.27 -32.51
CA TRP A 535 -16.44 -14.54 -32.77
C TRP A 535 -16.84 -15.16 -34.11
N ARG A 536 -18.09 -15.02 -34.57
CA ARG A 536 -18.45 -15.41 -35.95
C ARG A 536 -17.69 -14.60 -37.00
N SER A 537 -17.46 -13.31 -36.78
CA SER A 537 -16.64 -12.49 -37.68
C SER A 537 -15.15 -12.86 -37.61
N ALA A 538 -14.62 -13.02 -36.39
CA ALA A 538 -13.21 -13.27 -36.13
C ALA A 538 -12.77 -14.67 -36.58
N ILE A 539 -13.57 -15.70 -36.29
CA ILE A 539 -13.22 -17.09 -36.57
C ILE A 539 -14.17 -17.82 -37.52
N GLY A 540 -15.37 -17.32 -37.82
CA GLY A 540 -16.40 -18.05 -38.58
C GLY A 540 -15.99 -18.50 -39.98
N HIS A 541 -15.08 -17.76 -40.64
CA HIS A 541 -14.52 -18.14 -41.95
C HIS A 541 -13.17 -18.88 -41.85
N SER A 542 -12.73 -19.26 -40.65
CA SER A 542 -11.45 -19.93 -40.45
C SER A 542 -11.48 -21.38 -40.90
N VAL A 543 -10.35 -21.85 -41.44
CA VAL A 543 -10.13 -23.24 -41.85
C VAL A 543 -9.45 -24.00 -40.69
N PRO A 544 -9.81 -25.27 -40.43
CA PRO A 544 -9.13 -26.09 -39.43
C PRO A 544 -7.61 -26.15 -39.63
N THR A 545 -6.85 -25.77 -38.61
CA THR A 545 -5.38 -25.84 -38.57
C THR A 545 -4.97 -26.92 -37.57
N LEU A 546 -4.93 -28.16 -38.06
CA LEU A 546 -4.62 -29.35 -37.26
C LEU A 546 -3.29 -29.96 -37.69
N ILE A 547 -2.32 -30.01 -36.77
CA ILE A 547 -1.14 -30.86 -36.94
C ILE A 547 -1.61 -32.31 -36.84
N LYS A 548 -1.30 -33.10 -37.87
CA LYS A 548 -1.62 -34.53 -37.93
C LYS A 548 -0.34 -35.34 -37.75
N PRO A 549 -0.44 -36.58 -37.23
CA PRO A 549 0.68 -37.51 -37.23
C PRO A 549 1.22 -37.68 -38.65
N SER A 550 2.54 -37.64 -38.81
CA SER A 550 3.20 -38.02 -40.05
C SER A 550 2.86 -39.48 -40.38
N ASP A 551 2.55 -39.77 -41.65
CA ASP A 551 2.01 -41.05 -42.15
C ASP A 551 2.89 -42.30 -41.87
N GLY A 552 4.03 -42.15 -41.19
CA GLY A 552 4.96 -43.23 -40.81
C GLY A 552 4.64 -43.97 -39.51
N VAL A 553 3.79 -43.45 -38.61
CA VAL A 553 3.55 -44.06 -37.28
C VAL A 553 2.29 -44.94 -37.27
N LYS A 554 2.18 -45.87 -38.22
CA LYS A 554 1.32 -47.07 -38.05
C LYS A 554 2.15 -48.17 -37.40
N VAL A 555 2.47 -48.02 -36.11
CA VAL A 555 3.04 -49.13 -35.34
C VAL A 555 2.01 -49.68 -34.37
N LYS A 556 1.55 -50.90 -34.68
CA LYS A 556 0.75 -51.77 -33.82
C LYS A 556 1.41 -51.85 -32.43
N TYR A 557 0.83 -51.19 -31.43
CA TYR A 557 1.18 -51.45 -30.04
C TYR A 557 -0.08 -51.47 -29.18
N GLU A 558 -0.14 -52.50 -28.35
CA GLU A 558 -1.28 -52.95 -27.58
C GLU A 558 -1.81 -51.89 -26.60
N MET A 559 -3.10 -52.01 -26.28
CA MET A 559 -3.94 -51.10 -25.48
C MET A 559 -3.55 -50.96 -23.99
N SER A 560 -2.26 -50.89 -23.65
CA SER A 560 -1.79 -50.79 -22.25
C SER A 560 -1.03 -49.50 -21.90
N GLN A 561 -0.69 -48.63 -22.84
CA GLN A 561 -0.09 -47.32 -22.54
C GLN A 561 -0.99 -46.17 -23.00
N LYS A 562 -1.93 -45.77 -22.13
CA LYS A 562 -2.60 -44.46 -22.26
C LYS A 562 -1.55 -43.35 -22.10
N ASN A 563 -1.52 -42.43 -23.05
CA ASN A 563 -0.87 -41.10 -22.99
C ASN A 563 0.66 -41.05 -23.15
N GLY A 564 1.18 -41.32 -24.35
CA GLY A 564 2.53 -40.87 -24.73
C GLY A 564 2.58 -39.33 -24.79
N ARG A 565 3.43 -38.72 -23.96
CA ARG A 565 3.74 -37.29 -23.97
C ARG A 565 5.22 -37.11 -24.29
N LEU A 566 5.54 -36.21 -25.20
CA LEU A 566 6.89 -35.84 -25.56
C LEU A 566 7.12 -34.38 -25.19
N PHE A 567 8.25 -34.08 -24.56
CA PHE A 567 8.69 -32.72 -24.32
C PHE A 567 10.02 -32.46 -25.05
N VAL A 568 10.10 -31.32 -25.74
CA VAL A 568 11.26 -30.87 -26.52
C VAL A 568 11.56 -29.43 -26.16
N GLY A 569 12.69 -29.20 -25.49
CA GLY A 569 13.27 -27.86 -25.32
C GLY A 569 14.22 -27.55 -26.48
N ALA A 570 14.12 -26.34 -27.00
CA ALA A 570 14.99 -25.78 -28.02
C ALA A 570 15.38 -24.36 -27.61
N TRP A 571 16.61 -24.26 -27.09
CA TRP A 571 17.22 -23.03 -26.58
C TRP A 571 17.97 -22.32 -27.69
N GLN A 572 18.06 -20.99 -27.63
CA GLN A 572 18.84 -20.18 -28.57
C GLN A 572 18.35 -20.24 -30.03
N ALA A 573 17.06 -20.51 -30.25
CA ALA A 573 16.49 -20.66 -31.59
C ALA A 573 16.43 -19.33 -32.36
N VAL A 574 16.35 -18.20 -31.65
CA VAL A 574 16.53 -16.84 -32.17
C VAL A 574 17.59 -16.17 -31.31
N LYS A 575 18.60 -15.56 -31.91
CA LYS A 575 19.74 -14.92 -31.22
C LYS A 575 19.67 -13.40 -31.34
N ASP A 576 20.55 -12.71 -30.61
CA ASP A 576 20.72 -11.27 -30.62
C ASP A 576 19.42 -10.53 -30.20
N PHE A 577 18.71 -11.09 -29.23
CA PHE A 577 17.40 -10.59 -28.81
C PHE A 577 17.41 -9.12 -28.37
N ALA A 578 18.45 -8.67 -27.68
CA ALA A 578 18.63 -7.29 -27.25
C ALA A 578 18.73 -6.34 -28.45
N HIS A 579 19.38 -6.75 -29.53
CA HIS A 579 19.40 -5.99 -30.78
C HIS A 579 18.01 -5.94 -31.44
N LEU A 580 17.26 -7.05 -31.38
CA LEU A 580 15.88 -7.11 -31.85
C LEU A 580 14.93 -6.22 -31.03
N ASP A 581 15.22 -6.03 -29.75
CA ASP A 581 14.40 -5.22 -28.84
C ASP A 581 14.79 -3.73 -28.87
N GLU A 582 16.06 -3.38 -29.11
CA GLU A 582 16.54 -2.00 -29.18
C GLU A 582 16.27 -1.30 -30.52
N SER A 583 16.06 -2.03 -31.62
CA SER A 583 15.79 -1.40 -32.91
C SER A 583 14.53 -0.52 -32.84
N ALA A 584 14.71 0.75 -33.20
CA ALA A 584 13.71 1.82 -33.08
C ALA A 584 12.79 1.93 -34.30
N ASP A 585 12.67 0.86 -35.11
CA ASP A 585 11.76 0.87 -36.25
C ASP A 585 10.34 0.45 -35.79
N PRO A 586 9.32 1.31 -35.93
CA PRO A 586 7.93 0.96 -35.62
C PRO A 586 7.43 -0.28 -36.39
N GLN A 587 8.13 -0.75 -37.42
CA GLN A 587 7.80 -1.97 -38.15
C GLN A 587 8.23 -3.27 -37.44
N MET A 588 9.22 -3.24 -36.53
CA MET A 588 9.59 -4.39 -35.66
C MET A 588 8.70 -4.52 -34.42
N SER A 589 7.65 -3.71 -34.32
CA SER A 589 6.68 -3.69 -33.22
C SER A 589 5.87 -4.98 -33.04
N LEU A 590 6.14 -6.10 -33.71
CA LEU A 590 5.44 -7.35 -33.38
C LEU A 590 5.90 -7.88 -32.00
N PHE A 591 7.20 -7.87 -31.72
CA PHE A 591 7.75 -8.30 -30.43
C PHE A 591 7.49 -7.28 -29.33
N LYS A 592 7.60 -5.98 -29.66
CA LYS A 592 7.14 -4.92 -28.77
C LYS A 592 5.63 -4.97 -28.56
N ALA A 593 4.77 -5.25 -29.54
CA ALA A 593 3.32 -5.37 -29.31
C ALA A 593 2.96 -6.51 -28.36
N LEU A 594 3.75 -7.59 -28.35
CA LEU A 594 3.62 -8.68 -27.39
C LEU A 594 4.14 -8.33 -25.99
N SER A 595 5.04 -7.34 -25.86
CA SER A 595 5.62 -6.88 -24.60
C SER A 595 5.08 -5.53 -24.08
N SER A 596 4.48 -4.72 -24.96
CA SER A 596 4.03 -3.34 -24.78
C SER A 596 2.52 -3.24 -24.70
N SER A 597 1.79 -4.33 -24.92
CA SER A 597 0.56 -4.53 -24.15
C SER A 597 0.99 -4.76 -22.71
N GLN A 598 0.97 -3.71 -21.88
CA GLN A 598 0.95 -3.78 -20.41
C GLN A 598 -0.32 -4.49 -19.87
N SER A 599 -0.79 -5.48 -20.61
CA SER A 599 -1.93 -6.32 -20.33
C SER A 599 -1.39 -7.73 -20.45
N PHE A 600 -1.03 -8.33 -19.29
CA PHE A 600 -0.84 -9.76 -19.16
C PHE A 600 -1.94 -10.46 -19.96
N THR A 601 -1.63 -11.16 -21.04
CA THR A 601 -2.66 -11.86 -21.82
C THR A 601 -3.25 -12.95 -20.92
N GLY A 602 -4.48 -12.72 -20.45
CA GLY A 602 -5.15 -13.48 -19.38
C GLY A 602 -5.59 -12.61 -18.19
N ARG A 603 -4.98 -11.45 -17.96
CA ARG A 603 -5.45 -10.42 -17.00
C ARG A 603 -5.78 -9.10 -17.69
N SER A 604 -6.02 -9.17 -18.99
CA SER A 604 -6.29 -8.09 -19.93
C SER A 604 -7.71 -7.51 -19.84
N ALA A 605 -8.57 -8.06 -18.97
CA ALA A 605 -9.88 -7.48 -18.72
C ALA A 605 -9.76 -6.10 -18.05
N ALA A 606 -10.69 -5.19 -18.35
CA ALA A 606 -10.86 -3.89 -17.68
C ALA A 606 -11.35 -4.02 -16.22
N PHE A 607 -10.98 -5.11 -15.55
CA PHE A 607 -11.30 -5.38 -14.18
C PHE A 607 -10.16 -4.88 -13.30
N ASN A 608 -10.42 -3.81 -12.56
CA ASN A 608 -9.41 -3.14 -11.75
C ASN A 608 -8.72 -4.12 -10.78
N ASN A 609 -7.39 -4.04 -10.68
CA ASN A 609 -6.55 -4.85 -9.77
C ASN A 609 -6.55 -6.37 -10.07
N ILE A 610 -6.88 -6.77 -11.30
CA ILE A 610 -6.86 -8.18 -11.73
C ILE A 610 -5.47 -8.82 -11.63
N ASP A 611 -4.39 -8.03 -11.72
CA ASP A 611 -3.00 -8.41 -11.45
C ASP A 611 -2.74 -8.87 -10.01
N HIS A 612 -3.53 -8.39 -9.05
CA HIS A 612 -3.46 -8.79 -7.64
C HIS A 612 -4.35 -10.00 -7.28
N MET A 613 -5.08 -10.57 -8.25
CA MET A 613 -5.93 -11.73 -8.00
C MET A 613 -5.12 -13.02 -7.85
N THR A 614 -5.30 -13.69 -6.70
CA THR A 614 -4.83 -15.04 -6.47
C THR A 614 -5.83 -16.05 -7.03
N GLY A 615 -5.54 -16.57 -8.22
CA GLY A 615 -6.37 -17.57 -8.90
C GLY A 615 -6.01 -17.69 -10.38
N PRO A 616 -6.45 -18.76 -11.08
CA PRO A 616 -6.26 -18.87 -12.51
C PRO A 616 -7.20 -17.89 -13.22
N CYS A 617 -6.66 -16.75 -13.65
CA CYS A 617 -7.38 -15.77 -14.47
C CYS A 617 -7.15 -15.99 -15.97
N LEU A 618 -6.25 -16.90 -16.35
CA LEU A 618 -5.90 -17.18 -17.74
C LEU A 618 -7.08 -17.82 -18.48
N ASN A 619 -7.50 -17.19 -19.57
CA ASN A 619 -8.36 -17.80 -20.57
C ASN A 619 -7.60 -17.93 -21.90
N VAL A 620 -7.92 -18.95 -22.68
CA VAL A 620 -7.29 -19.19 -23.99
C VAL A 620 -8.37 -19.16 -25.07
N THR A 621 -8.23 -18.23 -25.99
CA THR A 621 -9.16 -18.06 -27.13
C THR A 621 -8.43 -18.25 -28.46
N PRO A 622 -9.13 -18.63 -29.54
CA PRO A 622 -8.51 -18.88 -30.83
C PRO A 622 -7.97 -17.56 -31.44
N LEU A 623 -6.85 -17.65 -32.15
CA LEU A 623 -6.31 -16.55 -32.95
C LEU A 623 -6.30 -16.96 -34.43
N THR A 624 -6.91 -16.14 -35.28
CA THR A 624 -6.91 -16.32 -36.73
C THR A 624 -6.07 -15.25 -37.39
N ILE A 625 -5.09 -15.65 -38.21
CA ILE A 625 -4.30 -14.75 -39.04
C ILE A 625 -4.75 -14.93 -40.49
N LYS A 626 -5.23 -13.86 -41.11
CA LYS A 626 -5.71 -13.88 -42.52
C LYS A 626 -4.51 -13.79 -43.47
N ASN A 627 -4.57 -14.49 -44.61
CA ASN A 627 -3.60 -14.36 -45.72
C ASN A 627 -2.13 -14.64 -45.35
N VAL A 628 -1.88 -15.73 -44.60
CA VAL A 628 -0.54 -16.14 -44.12
C VAL A 628 0.42 -16.47 -45.27
N PHE A 629 -0.08 -16.98 -46.40
CA PHE A 629 0.74 -17.28 -47.57
C PHE A 629 0.67 -16.13 -48.60
N PRO A 630 1.77 -15.43 -48.91
CA PRO A 630 1.77 -14.45 -49.98
C PRO A 630 1.62 -15.18 -51.33
N LYS A 631 0.53 -14.90 -52.05
CA LYS A 631 0.49 -15.19 -53.48
C LYS A 631 1.09 -13.99 -54.19
N GLY A 632 2.38 -14.13 -54.55
CA GLY A 632 3.11 -13.33 -55.52
C GLY A 632 2.84 -11.83 -55.51
N GLU A 633 3.59 -11.06 -54.72
CA GLU A 633 4.11 -9.72 -55.02
C GLU A 633 4.87 -9.14 -53.80
N ALA A 634 6.02 -8.50 -54.07
CA ALA A 634 7.01 -7.85 -53.19
C ALA A 634 6.96 -8.15 -51.66
N GLU A 635 7.87 -9.02 -51.20
CA GLU A 635 7.85 -9.65 -49.88
C GLU A 635 8.22 -8.76 -48.67
N SER A 636 8.94 -7.63 -48.83
CA SER A 636 9.42 -6.85 -47.68
C SER A 636 8.44 -5.77 -47.18
N LEU A 637 7.72 -5.08 -48.07
CA LEU A 637 6.76 -4.02 -47.70
C LEU A 637 5.49 -4.54 -47.00
N GLN A 638 5.17 -5.84 -47.11
CA GLN A 638 3.95 -6.42 -46.53
C GLN A 638 4.13 -6.92 -45.09
N VAL A 639 5.35 -7.16 -44.61
CA VAL A 639 5.59 -7.77 -43.29
C VAL A 639 5.17 -6.83 -42.17
N GLY A 640 5.61 -5.56 -42.22
CA GLY A 640 5.24 -4.55 -41.24
C GLY A 640 3.73 -4.23 -41.24
N GLU A 641 3.07 -4.26 -42.39
CA GLU A 641 1.61 -4.10 -42.49
C GLU A 641 0.85 -5.30 -41.90
N LYS A 642 1.30 -6.52 -42.16
CA LYS A 642 0.73 -7.74 -41.57
C LYS A 642 0.94 -7.77 -40.06
N ALA A 643 2.12 -7.39 -39.57
CA ALA A 643 2.40 -7.29 -38.15
C ALA A 643 1.47 -6.29 -37.45
N ARG A 644 1.27 -5.10 -38.04
CA ARG A 644 0.30 -4.10 -37.55
C ARG A 644 -1.14 -4.60 -37.60
N SER A 645 -1.52 -5.34 -38.63
CA SER A 645 -2.85 -5.97 -38.72
C SER A 645 -3.07 -7.01 -37.63
N ILE A 646 -2.05 -7.81 -37.31
CA ILE A 646 -2.10 -8.79 -36.21
C ILE A 646 -2.22 -8.04 -34.88
N GLN A 647 -1.44 -6.97 -34.67
CA GLN A 647 -1.53 -6.12 -33.48
C GLN A 647 -2.93 -5.51 -33.31
N ALA A 648 -3.50 -4.95 -34.39
CA ALA A 648 -4.86 -4.41 -34.37
C ALA A 648 -5.90 -5.49 -34.04
N THR A 649 -5.76 -6.68 -34.61
CA THR A 649 -6.65 -7.82 -34.32
C THR A 649 -6.54 -8.27 -32.86
N LEU A 650 -5.33 -8.32 -32.30
CA LEU A 650 -5.10 -8.65 -30.90
C LEU A 650 -5.69 -7.57 -29.97
N ALA A 651 -5.59 -6.30 -30.33
CA ALA A 651 -6.20 -5.19 -29.58
C ALA A 651 -7.73 -5.22 -29.63
N GLU A 652 -8.33 -5.47 -30.81
CA GLU A 652 -9.78 -5.63 -30.99
C GLU A 652 -10.33 -6.83 -30.22
N ARG A 653 -9.51 -7.85 -29.97
CA ARG A 653 -9.89 -9.06 -29.22
C ARG A 653 -10.01 -8.82 -27.72
N VAL A 654 -9.30 -7.84 -27.15
CA VAL A 654 -9.18 -7.62 -25.68
C VAL A 654 -10.53 -7.68 -24.94
N PRO A 655 -11.62 -7.02 -25.39
CA PRO A 655 -12.91 -7.07 -24.70
C PRO A 655 -13.56 -8.46 -24.67
N TYR A 656 -13.20 -9.33 -25.61
CA TYR A 656 -13.80 -10.65 -25.82
C TYR A 656 -12.94 -11.80 -25.27
N GLU A 657 -11.79 -11.52 -24.65
CA GLU A 657 -10.83 -12.55 -24.21
C GLU A 657 -11.35 -13.45 -23.10
N GLN A 658 -12.44 -13.08 -22.42
CA GLN A 658 -13.11 -13.90 -21.41
C GLN A 658 -14.23 -14.80 -21.97
N GLY A 659 -14.41 -14.81 -23.29
CA GLY A 659 -15.41 -15.65 -23.94
C GLY A 659 -15.18 -17.15 -23.72
N SER A 660 -16.28 -17.89 -23.61
CA SER A 660 -16.27 -19.34 -23.42
C SER A 660 -15.74 -20.05 -24.67
N LEU A 661 -14.54 -20.63 -24.61
CA LEU A 661 -13.93 -21.36 -25.72
C LEU A 661 -14.85 -22.45 -26.28
N ARG A 662 -15.61 -23.14 -25.41
CA ARG A 662 -16.58 -24.15 -25.82
C ARG A 662 -17.64 -23.56 -26.75
N ASP A 663 -18.19 -22.40 -26.39
CA ASP A 663 -19.30 -21.79 -27.11
C ASP A 663 -18.80 -21.12 -28.41
N ILE A 664 -17.60 -20.54 -28.38
CA ILE A 664 -16.87 -20.05 -29.56
C ILE A 664 -16.71 -21.17 -30.59
N LEU A 665 -16.18 -22.33 -30.17
CA LEU A 665 -15.96 -23.48 -31.06
C LEU A 665 -17.27 -24.11 -31.53
N LYS A 666 -18.30 -24.13 -30.69
CA LYS A 666 -19.64 -24.61 -31.05
C LYS A 666 -20.27 -23.72 -32.13
N SER A 667 -20.23 -22.40 -31.96
CA SER A 667 -20.75 -21.42 -32.92
C SER A 667 -20.02 -21.51 -34.27
N TRP A 668 -18.69 -21.67 -34.26
CA TRP A 668 -17.92 -21.89 -35.48
C TRP A 668 -18.32 -23.19 -36.19
N ARG A 669 -18.52 -24.28 -35.45
CA ARG A 669 -18.92 -25.57 -36.03
C ARG A 669 -20.32 -25.49 -36.65
N GLU A 670 -21.26 -24.83 -35.99
CA GLU A 670 -22.63 -24.65 -36.49
C GLU A 670 -22.68 -23.74 -37.73
N GLY A 671 -21.73 -22.82 -37.88
CA GLY A 671 -21.64 -21.87 -39.00
C GLY A 671 -20.82 -22.32 -40.20
N THR A 672 -20.26 -23.54 -40.21
CA THR A 672 -19.36 -24.02 -41.28
C THR A 672 -19.75 -25.38 -41.83
N GLU A 673 -19.42 -25.65 -43.10
CA GLU A 673 -19.64 -26.94 -43.77
C GLU A 673 -18.53 -27.97 -43.46
N TYR A 674 -17.61 -27.67 -42.55
CA TYR A 674 -16.48 -28.55 -42.25
C TYR A 674 -16.92 -29.75 -41.41
N THR A 675 -16.49 -30.94 -41.80
CA THR A 675 -16.72 -32.20 -41.07
C THR A 675 -15.77 -32.40 -39.88
N SER A 676 -14.75 -31.55 -39.73
CA SER A 676 -13.79 -31.61 -38.63
C SER A 676 -14.45 -31.22 -37.31
N LEU A 677 -14.25 -32.05 -36.28
CA LEU A 677 -14.72 -31.75 -34.93
C LEU A 677 -13.93 -30.61 -34.26
N HIS A 678 -12.71 -30.31 -34.72
CA HIS A 678 -11.81 -29.38 -34.06
C HIS A 678 -11.24 -28.34 -35.04
N LEU A 679 -11.14 -27.09 -34.57
CA LEU A 679 -10.60 -25.96 -35.33
C LEU A 679 -9.06 -25.88 -35.25
N PHE A 680 -8.48 -26.16 -34.09
CA PHE A 680 -7.03 -26.14 -33.87
C PHE A 680 -6.62 -27.21 -32.86
N ASN A 681 -5.35 -27.62 -32.87
CA ASN A 681 -4.74 -28.46 -31.85
C ASN A 681 -3.34 -27.98 -31.43
N VAL A 682 -3.02 -26.73 -31.73
CA VAL A 682 -1.78 -26.07 -31.33
C VAL A 682 -2.12 -24.96 -30.34
N TRP A 683 -1.39 -24.92 -29.24
CA TRP A 683 -1.55 -23.99 -28.14
C TRP A 683 -0.26 -23.20 -28.00
N LEU A 684 -0.32 -21.89 -28.14
CA LEU A 684 0.84 -21.01 -28.03
C LEU A 684 0.72 -20.18 -26.75
N ASN A 685 1.78 -20.18 -25.96
CA ASN A 685 1.90 -19.44 -24.71
C ASN A 685 3.16 -18.58 -24.77
N LEU A 686 3.01 -17.28 -24.59
CA LEU A 686 4.09 -16.30 -24.69
C LEU A 686 4.40 -15.78 -23.28
N LEU A 687 5.61 -16.03 -22.82
CA LEU A 687 6.07 -15.77 -21.45
C LEU A 687 7.02 -14.58 -21.44
N TRP A 688 6.49 -13.39 -21.73
CA TRP A 688 7.26 -12.14 -21.75
C TRP A 688 7.18 -11.45 -20.38
N MET A 689 8.06 -11.83 -19.46
CA MET A 689 8.21 -11.15 -18.17
C MET A 689 9.50 -10.35 -18.17
N GLN A 690 9.47 -9.07 -17.77
CA GLN A 690 10.70 -8.30 -17.54
C GLN A 690 11.50 -8.94 -16.39
N PRO A 691 12.83 -8.95 -16.46
CA PRO A 691 13.64 -9.46 -15.37
C PRO A 691 13.54 -8.47 -14.20
N ILE A 692 13.11 -8.99 -13.05
CA ILE A 692 13.46 -8.38 -11.77
C ILE A 692 14.98 -8.57 -11.63
N SER A 693 15.70 -7.45 -11.49
CA SER A 693 17.16 -7.35 -11.33
C SER A 693 17.86 -8.63 -10.88
N GLN A 694 18.58 -9.28 -11.80
CA GLN A 694 19.45 -10.41 -11.52
C GLN A 694 20.73 -9.93 -10.82
N ALA A 695 20.72 -9.92 -9.49
CA ALA A 695 21.95 -9.94 -8.71
C ALA A 695 22.28 -11.40 -8.33
N ALA A 696 22.55 -12.26 -9.31
CA ALA A 696 23.25 -13.53 -9.13
C ALA A 696 23.48 -14.23 -10.48
N GLU A 697 24.53 -13.84 -11.20
CA GLU A 697 25.18 -14.76 -12.13
C GLU A 697 26.46 -15.31 -11.50
N THR A 698 26.37 -16.62 -11.19
CA THR A 698 27.35 -17.66 -11.54
C THR A 698 28.83 -17.38 -11.29
N ASN A 699 29.30 -17.80 -10.12
CA ASN A 699 30.69 -18.23 -9.94
C ASN A 699 30.69 -19.78 -9.80
N PRO A 700 31.08 -20.54 -10.84
CA PRO A 700 30.92 -22.01 -10.85
C PRO A 700 31.87 -22.79 -9.92
N GLU A 701 32.63 -22.11 -9.04
CA GLU A 701 33.57 -22.76 -8.12
C GLU A 701 33.34 -22.45 -6.62
N SER A 702 32.18 -21.91 -6.21
CA SER A 702 31.92 -21.70 -4.78
C SER A 702 30.98 -22.76 -4.19
N ASN A 703 31.54 -23.62 -3.33
CA ASN A 703 30.86 -24.57 -2.46
C ASN A 703 30.07 -23.84 -1.34
N GLN A 704 29.04 -23.04 -1.66
CA GLN A 704 28.12 -22.50 -0.66
C GLN A 704 26.75 -23.18 -0.73
N LEU A 705 26.20 -23.45 0.47
CA LEU A 705 24.93 -24.14 0.68
C LEU A 705 23.77 -23.42 -0.01
N LYS A 706 23.03 -24.17 -0.83
CA LYS A 706 21.75 -23.75 -1.44
C LYS A 706 20.76 -23.31 -0.36
N GLY A 707 20.16 -22.13 -0.54
CA GLY A 707 19.13 -21.57 0.36
C GLY A 707 17.85 -22.42 0.37
N LEU A 708 17.08 -22.34 1.47
CA LEU A 708 15.88 -23.16 1.69
C LEU A 708 14.75 -22.92 0.65
N LEU A 709 14.74 -21.75 0.00
CA LEU A 709 13.87 -21.40 -1.12
C LEU A 709 14.66 -20.60 -2.15
N GLU A 710 15.13 -21.27 -3.20
CA GLU A 710 15.66 -20.60 -4.39
C GLU A 710 14.49 -20.11 -5.24
N HIS A 711 14.59 -18.89 -5.76
CA HIS A 711 13.70 -18.44 -6.82
C HIS A 711 13.92 -19.37 -8.01
N LEU A 712 12.94 -20.21 -8.35
CA LEU A 712 13.01 -21.01 -9.56
C LEU A 712 12.77 -20.04 -10.72
N PRO A 713 13.79 -19.70 -11.55
CA PRO A 713 13.50 -18.94 -12.75
C PRO A 713 12.55 -19.80 -13.57
N ILE A 714 11.29 -19.37 -13.69
CA ILE A 714 10.31 -20.00 -14.56
C ILE A 714 10.74 -19.63 -15.99
N GLY A 715 11.77 -20.30 -16.47
CA GLY A 715 12.11 -20.34 -17.87
C GLY A 715 11.13 -21.25 -18.59
N VAL A 716 11.22 -21.26 -19.90
CA VAL A 716 10.66 -22.36 -20.67
C VAL A 716 11.41 -23.63 -20.21
N PRO A 717 10.77 -24.80 -20.11
CA PRO A 717 9.33 -25.04 -20.02
C PRO A 717 8.73 -24.83 -18.62
N THR A 718 7.46 -24.44 -18.59
CA THR A 718 6.72 -24.13 -17.36
C THR A 718 5.87 -25.28 -16.82
N ASP A 719 5.90 -26.44 -17.49
CA ASP A 719 4.98 -27.55 -17.22
C ASP A 719 5.50 -28.50 -16.11
N PHE A 720 5.14 -28.19 -14.86
CA PHE A 720 5.39 -29.05 -13.70
C PHE A 720 4.22 -30.03 -13.48
N ILE A 721 4.08 -31.03 -14.35
CA ILE A 721 3.09 -32.10 -14.16
C ILE A 721 3.73 -33.28 -13.43
N PRO A 722 3.15 -33.76 -12.33
CA PRO A 722 3.63 -34.96 -11.65
C PRO A 722 3.59 -36.18 -12.56
N SER A 723 4.60 -37.05 -12.43
CA SER A 723 4.77 -38.24 -13.27
C SER A 723 3.62 -39.26 -13.17
N GLU A 724 2.86 -39.20 -12.07
CA GLU A 724 1.66 -39.99 -11.86
C GLU A 724 0.46 -39.09 -11.56
N PRO A 725 -0.75 -39.43 -12.03
CA PRO A 725 -1.96 -38.73 -11.63
C PRO A 725 -2.14 -38.83 -10.11
N PHE A 726 -2.60 -37.76 -9.48
CA PHE A 726 -3.03 -37.82 -8.08
C PHE A 726 -4.25 -38.74 -7.98
N TYR A 727 -4.06 -39.96 -7.48
CA TYR A 727 -5.16 -40.88 -7.18
C TYR A 727 -5.73 -40.55 -5.80
N ASP A 728 -7.00 -40.16 -5.77
CA ASP A 728 -7.75 -40.07 -4.53
C ASP A 728 -8.20 -41.48 -4.10
N LYS A 729 -8.01 -41.84 -2.83
CA LYS A 729 -8.26 -43.22 -2.33
C LYS A 729 -9.72 -43.65 -2.48
N ASP A 730 -10.63 -42.68 -2.61
CA ASP A 730 -12.08 -42.91 -2.68
C ASP A 730 -12.64 -42.92 -4.12
N SER A 731 -11.78 -42.90 -5.15
CA SER A 731 -12.16 -43.01 -6.57
C SER A 731 -13.14 -41.93 -7.09
N SER A 732 -13.37 -40.84 -6.36
CA SER A 732 -14.36 -39.81 -6.69
C SER A 732 -13.95 -38.85 -7.82
N GLY A 733 -12.72 -38.99 -8.34
CA GLY A 733 -12.13 -38.06 -9.31
C GLY A 733 -11.84 -36.68 -8.69
N THR A 734 -10.88 -35.95 -9.25
CA THR A 734 -10.61 -34.56 -8.81
C THR A 734 -11.69 -33.62 -9.33
N SER A 735 -11.83 -32.41 -8.75
CA SER A 735 -12.73 -31.39 -9.29
C SER A 735 -12.44 -31.06 -10.76
N ILE A 736 -11.18 -31.19 -11.20
CA ILE A 736 -10.75 -31.02 -12.60
C ILE A 736 -11.31 -32.14 -13.48
N SER A 737 -11.41 -33.37 -12.97
CA SER A 737 -11.96 -34.51 -13.75
C SER A 737 -13.45 -34.38 -14.08
N LYS A 738 -14.16 -33.45 -13.42
CA LYS A 738 -15.57 -33.12 -13.70
C LYS A 738 -15.74 -32.04 -14.78
N LEU A 739 -14.65 -31.40 -15.22
CA LEU A 739 -14.70 -30.42 -16.30
C LEU A 739 -14.96 -31.14 -17.63
N ASP A 740 -15.98 -30.68 -18.36
CA ASP A 740 -16.20 -31.12 -19.73
C ASP A 740 -15.10 -30.54 -20.62
N ILE A 741 -14.25 -31.43 -21.15
CA ILE A 741 -13.18 -31.08 -22.10
C ILE A 741 -13.39 -31.78 -23.45
N SER A 742 -14.59 -32.32 -23.71
CA SER A 742 -14.90 -33.12 -24.91
C SER A 742 -14.79 -32.35 -26.22
N TYR A 743 -14.87 -31.02 -26.16
CA TYR A 743 -14.72 -30.12 -27.30
C TYR A 743 -13.25 -29.88 -27.70
N LEU A 744 -12.30 -30.22 -26.83
CA LEU A 744 -10.87 -30.10 -27.12
C LEU A 744 -10.34 -31.35 -27.83
N PRO A 745 -9.33 -31.21 -28.72
CA PRO A 745 -8.63 -32.36 -29.28
C PRO A 745 -7.96 -33.18 -28.18
N LYS A 746 -7.87 -34.50 -28.38
CA LYS A 746 -7.11 -35.40 -27.49
C LYS A 746 -5.59 -35.32 -27.72
N GLU A 747 -5.20 -34.88 -28.90
CA GLU A 747 -3.81 -34.79 -29.35
C GLU A 747 -3.51 -33.32 -29.61
N ASN A 748 -2.54 -32.77 -28.89
CA ASN A 748 -2.27 -31.33 -28.86
C ASN A 748 -0.76 -31.07 -28.90
N VAL A 749 -0.36 -29.94 -29.48
CA VAL A 749 0.99 -29.38 -29.38
C VAL A 749 0.91 -28.10 -28.56
N TYR A 750 1.65 -28.02 -27.46
CA TYR A 750 1.77 -26.81 -26.65
C TYR A 750 3.16 -26.22 -26.86
N ILE A 751 3.24 -24.91 -27.07
CA ILE A 751 4.48 -24.19 -27.34
C ILE A 751 4.57 -23.04 -26.34
N ASP A 752 5.50 -23.15 -25.39
CA ASP A 752 5.90 -22.05 -24.52
C ASP A 752 7.07 -21.30 -25.19
N VAL A 753 7.01 -19.97 -25.26
CA VAL A 753 8.07 -19.12 -25.82
C VAL A 753 8.43 -18.05 -24.81
N ALA A 754 9.72 -17.87 -24.51
CA ALA A 754 10.19 -16.81 -23.61
C ALA A 754 11.53 -16.24 -24.07
N PRO A 755 11.81 -14.95 -23.80
CA PRO A 755 13.16 -14.43 -23.89
C PRO A 755 14.03 -15.02 -22.78
N ASP A 756 15.26 -15.37 -23.13
CA ASP A 756 16.34 -15.69 -22.22
C ASP A 756 17.38 -14.58 -22.31
N ILE A 757 17.30 -13.68 -21.33
CA ILE A 757 18.08 -12.44 -21.28
C ILE A 757 19.56 -12.74 -21.00
N LEU A 758 19.86 -13.86 -20.33
CA LEU A 758 21.23 -14.24 -20.01
C LEU A 758 21.99 -14.71 -21.25
N THR A 759 21.30 -15.41 -22.14
CA THR A 759 21.91 -15.88 -23.39
C THR A 759 21.64 -14.97 -24.58
N ASP A 760 20.92 -13.86 -24.34
CA ASP A 760 20.44 -12.93 -25.35
C ASP A 760 19.66 -13.63 -26.49
N THR A 761 18.78 -14.55 -26.13
CA THR A 761 18.06 -15.39 -27.10
C THR A 761 16.56 -15.54 -26.80
N ILE A 762 15.81 -16.14 -27.73
CA ILE A 762 14.44 -16.63 -27.48
C ILE A 762 14.46 -18.16 -27.40
N GLY A 763 13.91 -18.69 -26.31
CA GLY A 763 13.78 -20.12 -26.03
C GLY A 763 12.37 -20.66 -26.29
N PHE A 764 12.28 -21.93 -26.72
CA PHE A 764 11.03 -22.61 -27.04
C PHE A 764 10.90 -23.95 -26.31
N GLY A 765 9.71 -24.23 -25.81
CA GLY A 765 9.37 -25.43 -25.07
C GLY A 765 8.15 -26.06 -25.68
N VAL A 766 8.35 -27.16 -26.40
CA VAL A 766 7.31 -27.83 -27.18
C VAL A 766 6.90 -29.11 -26.48
N ARG A 767 5.63 -29.20 -26.10
CA ARG A 767 5.01 -30.41 -25.57
C ARG A 767 4.05 -31.00 -26.58
N VAL A 768 4.29 -32.24 -26.97
CA VAL A 768 3.48 -32.97 -27.94
C VAL A 768 2.73 -34.09 -27.23
N GLN A 769 1.40 -34.09 -27.35
CA GLN A 769 0.50 -35.13 -26.84
C GLN A 769 -0.02 -35.98 -27.98
N GLY A 770 -0.29 -37.26 -27.71
CA GLY A 770 -0.92 -38.15 -28.70
C GLY A 770 0.02 -38.63 -29.82
N ARG A 771 1.34 -38.41 -29.68
CA ARG A 771 2.35 -38.79 -30.68
C ARG A 771 2.15 -38.11 -32.05
N LEU A 772 1.62 -36.87 -32.07
CA LEU A 772 1.47 -36.07 -33.30
C LEU A 772 2.79 -35.84 -34.03
N MET A 773 3.88 -35.74 -33.29
CA MET A 773 5.22 -35.48 -33.79
C MET A 773 6.21 -36.21 -32.89
N ASP A 774 7.31 -36.67 -33.47
CA ASP A 774 8.45 -37.13 -32.69
C ASP A 774 9.38 -35.97 -32.27
N LYS A 775 10.48 -36.33 -31.58
CA LYS A 775 11.43 -35.35 -31.02
C LYS A 775 12.16 -34.56 -32.11
N GLU A 776 12.44 -35.18 -33.24
CA GLU A 776 13.17 -34.57 -34.35
C GLU A 776 12.25 -33.64 -35.14
N GLU A 777 11.03 -34.08 -35.41
CA GLU A 777 9.99 -33.26 -36.04
C GLU A 777 9.67 -32.02 -35.20
N ALA A 778 9.54 -32.16 -33.88
CA ALA A 778 9.29 -31.03 -32.99
C ALA A 778 10.47 -30.04 -32.93
N ARG A 779 11.73 -30.53 -32.96
CA ARG A 779 12.91 -29.65 -33.08
C ARG A 779 12.95 -28.93 -34.42
N ASN A 780 12.72 -29.64 -35.50
CA ASN A 780 12.70 -29.06 -36.85
C ASN A 780 11.62 -27.97 -36.98
N LEU A 781 10.47 -28.15 -36.32
CA LEU A 781 9.43 -27.11 -36.24
C LEU A 781 9.95 -25.85 -35.57
N VAL A 782 10.59 -25.95 -34.40
CA VAL A 782 11.15 -24.79 -33.68
C VAL A 782 12.26 -24.12 -34.50
N GLU A 783 13.19 -24.90 -35.05
CA GLU A 783 14.29 -24.34 -35.85
C GLU A 783 13.78 -23.58 -37.08
N ARG A 784 12.71 -24.07 -37.72
CA ARG A 784 12.05 -23.35 -38.81
C ARG A 784 11.42 -22.05 -38.32
N ILE A 785 10.72 -22.07 -37.19
CA ILE A 785 10.14 -20.85 -36.60
C ILE A 785 11.24 -19.82 -36.31
N GLY A 786 12.36 -20.25 -35.71
CA GLY A 786 13.48 -19.35 -35.43
C GLY A 786 14.13 -18.74 -36.67
N LYS A 787 14.29 -19.53 -37.75
CA LYS A 787 14.79 -19.04 -39.05
C LYS A 787 13.84 -18.02 -39.69
N GLU A 788 12.53 -18.28 -39.67
CA GLU A 788 11.53 -17.34 -40.20
C GLU A 788 11.52 -16.02 -39.42
N ILE A 789 11.59 -16.07 -38.08
CA ILE A 789 11.70 -14.86 -37.25
C ILE A 789 12.94 -14.05 -37.62
N THR A 790 14.09 -14.71 -37.74
CA THR A 790 15.35 -14.03 -38.08
C THR A 790 15.29 -13.40 -39.47
N ALA A 791 14.71 -14.10 -40.45
CA ALA A 791 14.54 -13.59 -41.81
C ALA A 791 13.57 -12.40 -41.88
N LEU A 792 12.48 -12.43 -41.10
CA LEU A 792 11.52 -11.32 -41.01
C LEU A 792 12.16 -10.07 -40.42
N VAL A 793 12.97 -10.21 -39.37
CA VAL A 793 13.72 -9.10 -38.77
C VAL A 793 14.68 -8.50 -39.80
N GLN A 794 15.51 -9.34 -40.43
CA GLN A 794 16.50 -8.86 -41.40
C GLN A 794 15.87 -8.19 -42.62
N GLY A 795 14.61 -8.49 -42.94
CA GLY A 795 13.86 -7.82 -44.00
C GLY A 795 13.20 -6.50 -43.58
N LEU A 796 13.19 -6.18 -42.28
CA LEU A 796 12.68 -4.92 -41.71
C LEU A 796 13.81 -3.90 -41.45
N GLU A 797 15.06 -4.35 -41.34
CA GLU A 797 16.29 -3.53 -41.36
C GLU A 797 16.68 -3.13 -42.80
#